data_AF-A0A365MRE3-F1
#
_entry.id   AF-A0A365MRE3-F1
#
_cell.length_a   1.000
_cell.length_b   1.000
_cell.length_c   1.000
_cell.angle_alpha   90.00
_cell.angle_beta   90.00
_cell.angle_gamma   90.00
#
_symmetry.space_group_name_H-M   'P 1'
#
loop_
_entity.id
_entity.type
_entity.pdbx_description
1 polymer ?
#
loop_
_entity_poly.entity_id
_entity_poly.type
_entity_poly.pdbx_seq_one_letter_code
_entity_poly.pdbx_strand_id
1 'polypeptide(L)'
;MPKPRTRRGAGREEKKRKRIEEAEQQYETYESENKRQRTYEDNDNTDGLDYQDGQDPQQNGLGEKEFFGMLAEEEQEYFRRADELLELNQFPSTEDRDIFLENVWKEAEGKELKLASSQSCSRLMERLIQLSNTAQKKRLFEAFGGHFLSLVQHRFASHCCEALFLRSAGVVSQELSGYVLDTKGADVDMQKPEASMENLFLATLDELEGALSYLITDRFASHTLRVLLLVLAGRPLEDASVRSLVKSKKKEKISVAGGSATDEANQGLRAVPESFSMAAKKIIQDSTAGMDATALRVLARHPIGNPTLQLLLELDLTLNKTEQKAESEQPTLLFQLLPGAPKSLSDGASEASEFINGMIYDQIGSRLIETLITHCPGKVFKALNQNIFLPRIEGYVRNDVSCYAAIRVLNRLSKDDLVQAVEKITPNVPQLVAKSRLNVLKTLFERCNARGANDEIKKLNKGLKEGCGNTPADLVIFLCGLKDEEKKKKDVQQLSKNEYAIQSHGAQLLTTLLSIPGPTKGVQESLLALEPQTLVRLATTSMPTVTVLTTALATSSSNPAFHKSIASAILPHTHELAISQFGHNIINAIVEVPSKGKERSIPFHMKEAFMARLGDHEAELRNSWMGRSVWHNWKGDMWKTRRGDWKLWMREVDANVPSSLPQRGSKVAEREKPPVKPVPEIVEDHHDHEPAAEEHIAEDKMKMDVDDVVEAAVNSEEEESKKNKKAKTKKSKKEKKDKKEKKEKKDKKNKKKKDKSVEAKIDEETEE
;
A
#
# COMPACT_ATOMS: atom_id res chain seq x y z
N MET A 1 -27.67 -63.80 -36.33
CA MET A 1 -28.45 -62.94 -35.41
C MET A 1 -27.59 -62.59 -34.19
N PRO A 2 -27.22 -61.31 -33.98
CA PRO A 2 -26.63 -60.85 -32.72
C PRO A 2 -27.73 -60.53 -31.69
N LYS A 3 -27.45 -60.83 -30.41
CA LYS A 3 -28.40 -60.79 -29.28
C LYS A 3 -28.95 -59.37 -28.98
N PRO A 4 -30.20 -59.25 -28.50
CA PRO A 4 -30.80 -57.97 -28.13
C PRO A 4 -30.12 -57.39 -26.88
N ARG A 5 -29.75 -56.10 -26.92
CA ARG A 5 -29.16 -55.39 -25.78
C ARG A 5 -30.16 -55.35 -24.63
N THR A 6 -29.71 -55.78 -23.45
CA THR A 6 -30.51 -55.86 -22.21
C THR A 6 -31.02 -54.48 -21.77
N ARG A 7 -32.23 -54.43 -21.17
CA ARG A 7 -32.91 -53.26 -20.58
C ARG A 7 -32.03 -52.32 -19.71
N ARG A 8 -30.91 -52.80 -19.19
CA ARG A 8 -29.95 -52.00 -18.38
C ARG A 8 -29.04 -51.08 -19.21
N GLY A 9 -28.88 -51.34 -20.51
CA GLY A 9 -28.13 -50.47 -21.44
C GLY A 9 -28.95 -49.27 -21.92
N ALA A 10 -30.24 -49.49 -22.20
CA ALA A 10 -31.17 -48.44 -22.63
C ALA A 10 -31.33 -47.33 -21.58
N GLY A 11 -31.46 -47.71 -20.30
CA GLY A 11 -31.54 -46.72 -19.21
C GLY A 11 -30.27 -45.89 -18.99
N ARG A 12 -29.10 -46.39 -19.43
CA ARG A 12 -27.82 -45.64 -19.33
C ARG A 12 -27.63 -44.69 -20.50
N GLU A 13 -28.09 -45.05 -21.69
CA GLU A 13 -28.18 -44.16 -22.85
C GLU A 13 -29.23 -43.06 -22.65
N GLU A 14 -30.38 -43.38 -22.06
CA GLU A 14 -31.41 -42.39 -21.74
C GLU A 14 -30.94 -41.39 -20.68
N LYS A 15 -30.20 -41.83 -19.65
CA LYS A 15 -29.57 -40.94 -18.66
C LYS A 15 -28.44 -40.09 -19.26
N LYS A 16 -27.75 -40.60 -20.28
CA LYS A 16 -26.72 -39.85 -21.00
C LYS A 16 -27.36 -38.81 -21.93
N ARG A 17 -28.47 -39.14 -22.60
CA ARG A 17 -29.27 -38.21 -23.38
C ARG A 17 -29.85 -37.09 -22.52
N LYS A 18 -30.45 -37.41 -21.36
CA LYS A 18 -30.95 -36.39 -20.44
C LYS A 18 -29.86 -35.44 -19.92
N ARG A 19 -28.64 -35.93 -19.67
CA ARG A 19 -27.52 -35.07 -19.30
C ARG A 19 -27.01 -34.19 -20.44
N ILE A 20 -27.15 -34.63 -21.69
CA ILE A 20 -26.80 -33.83 -22.87
C ILE A 20 -27.88 -32.78 -23.10
N GLU A 21 -29.16 -33.12 -22.99
CA GLU A 21 -30.28 -32.17 -23.05
C GLU A 21 -30.23 -31.15 -21.88
N GLU A 22 -29.87 -31.56 -20.66
CA GLU A 22 -29.67 -30.65 -19.52
C GLU A 22 -28.44 -29.73 -19.74
N ALA A 23 -27.38 -30.24 -20.39
CA ALA A 23 -26.21 -29.43 -20.73
C ALA A 23 -26.48 -28.46 -21.89
N GLU A 24 -27.27 -28.87 -22.89
CA GLU A 24 -27.72 -28.02 -23.99
C GLU A 24 -28.71 -26.95 -23.50
N GLN A 25 -29.62 -27.28 -22.58
CA GLN A 25 -30.50 -26.30 -21.93
C GLN A 25 -29.72 -25.33 -21.03
N GLN A 26 -28.68 -25.79 -20.32
CA GLN A 26 -27.77 -24.90 -19.59
C GLN A 26 -26.98 -24.00 -20.54
N TYR A 27 -26.56 -24.50 -21.70
CA TYR A 27 -25.82 -23.72 -22.71
C TYR A 27 -26.74 -22.70 -23.41
N GLU A 28 -27.98 -23.06 -23.73
CA GLU A 28 -29.00 -22.14 -24.25
C GLU A 28 -29.45 -21.10 -23.21
N THR A 29 -29.48 -21.46 -21.91
CA THR A 29 -29.72 -20.49 -20.83
C THR A 29 -28.55 -19.52 -20.71
N TYR A 30 -27.31 -20.00 -20.87
CA TYR A 30 -26.09 -19.18 -20.85
C TYR A 30 -25.96 -18.28 -22.10
N GLU A 31 -26.38 -18.75 -23.28
CA GLU A 31 -26.47 -17.93 -24.50
C GLU A 31 -27.64 -16.92 -24.43
N SER A 32 -28.78 -17.30 -23.84
CA SER A 32 -29.95 -16.44 -23.61
C SER A 32 -29.63 -15.31 -22.63
N GLU A 33 -28.85 -15.57 -21.57
CA GLU A 33 -28.35 -14.53 -20.67
C GLU A 33 -27.35 -13.58 -21.35
N ASN A 34 -26.59 -14.06 -22.34
CA ASN A 34 -25.67 -13.22 -23.13
C ASN A 34 -26.32 -12.51 -24.33
N LYS A 35 -27.47 -12.98 -24.83
CA LYS A 35 -28.22 -12.39 -25.96
C LYS A 35 -29.40 -11.50 -25.55
N ARG A 36 -29.70 -11.37 -24.25
CA ARG A 36 -30.60 -10.30 -23.77
C ARG A 36 -29.90 -8.96 -23.98
N GLN A 37 -30.47 -8.17 -24.88
CA GLN A 37 -30.27 -6.73 -25.03
C GLN A 37 -30.11 -6.13 -23.62
N ARG A 38 -28.90 -5.68 -23.26
CA ARG A 38 -28.61 -5.06 -21.96
C ARG A 38 -29.33 -3.71 -21.90
N THR A 39 -30.60 -3.73 -21.51
CA THR A 39 -31.30 -2.55 -21.01
C THR A 39 -30.66 -2.20 -19.68
N TYR A 40 -29.91 -1.09 -19.66
CA TYR A 40 -29.39 -0.51 -18.43
C TYR A 40 -30.55 0.17 -17.69
N GLU A 41 -31.08 -0.48 -16.66
CA GLU A 41 -31.78 0.22 -15.57
C GLU A 41 -30.72 0.63 -14.55
N ASP A 42 -30.54 1.94 -14.42
CA ASP A 42 -29.60 2.60 -13.51
C ASP A 42 -30.14 2.47 -12.08
N ASN A 43 -29.76 1.42 -11.36
CA ASN A 43 -30.14 1.25 -9.95
C ASN A 43 -29.02 1.80 -9.06
N ASP A 44 -29.05 3.11 -8.84
CA ASP A 44 -28.05 3.83 -8.05
C ASP A 44 -28.28 3.65 -6.54
N ASN A 45 -28.05 2.44 -6.04
CA ASN A 45 -28.01 2.19 -4.60
C ASN A 45 -26.66 2.70 -4.03
N THR A 46 -26.71 3.91 -3.48
CA THR A 46 -25.74 4.42 -2.51
C THR A 46 -26.33 4.20 -1.12
N ASP A 47 -25.52 3.73 -0.18
CA ASP A 47 -25.95 3.45 1.20
C ASP A 47 -26.75 4.63 1.81
N GLY A 48 -28.06 4.43 1.98
CA GLY A 48 -28.80 4.91 3.14
C GLY A 48 -29.41 6.31 3.14
N LEU A 49 -29.66 6.98 2.01
CA LEU A 49 -30.63 8.10 1.95
C LEU A 49 -31.39 8.08 0.62
N ASP A 50 -32.68 7.80 0.74
CA ASP A 50 -33.70 7.71 -0.31
C ASP A 50 -33.88 9.09 -0.98
N TYR A 51 -33.44 9.25 -2.23
CA TYR A 51 -33.84 10.37 -3.08
C TYR A 51 -34.68 9.81 -4.21
N GLN A 52 -35.97 10.08 -4.10
CA GLN A 52 -37.03 9.67 -5.00
C GLN A 52 -36.75 10.19 -6.41
N ASP A 53 -36.63 9.27 -7.36
CA ASP A 53 -36.50 9.54 -8.78
C ASP A 53 -37.79 10.21 -9.28
N GLY A 54 -37.69 11.50 -9.60
CA GLY A 54 -38.83 12.32 -9.96
C GLY A 54 -38.39 13.65 -10.54
N GLN A 55 -38.46 13.75 -11.88
CA GLN A 55 -38.39 14.97 -12.69
C GLN A 55 -37.21 15.90 -12.42
N ASP A 56 -36.32 16.03 -13.42
CA ASP A 56 -35.27 17.05 -13.54
C ASP A 56 -35.62 18.34 -12.77
N PRO A 57 -35.04 18.58 -11.58
CA PRO A 57 -35.01 19.91 -11.01
C PRO A 57 -33.89 20.63 -11.76
N GLN A 58 -34.31 21.38 -12.77
CA GLN A 58 -33.61 22.50 -13.40
C GLN A 58 -32.32 22.88 -12.65
N GLN A 59 -31.20 22.29 -13.09
CA GLN A 59 -29.91 22.46 -12.46
C GLN A 59 -29.48 23.92 -12.66
N ASN A 60 -29.39 24.67 -11.57
CA ASN A 60 -28.87 26.02 -11.53
C ASN A 60 -27.32 25.98 -11.67
N GLY A 61 -26.83 25.55 -12.83
CA GLY A 61 -25.43 25.57 -13.23
C GLY A 61 -25.28 26.32 -14.54
N LEU A 62 -24.53 27.43 -14.51
CA LEU A 62 -24.20 28.26 -15.68
C LEU A 62 -23.24 27.52 -16.62
N GLY A 63 -23.78 26.63 -17.46
CA GLY A 63 -23.07 26.02 -18.57
C GLY A 63 -23.99 25.10 -19.36
N GLU A 64 -24.39 25.49 -20.57
CA GLU A 64 -24.91 24.54 -21.55
C GLU A 64 -23.86 23.43 -21.73
N LYS A 65 -24.25 22.17 -21.55
CA LYS A 65 -23.36 21.04 -21.80
C LYS A 65 -22.94 21.09 -23.26
N GLU A 66 -21.67 21.39 -23.49
CA GLU A 66 -21.13 21.47 -24.84
C GLU A 66 -21.35 20.14 -25.56
N PHE A 67 -21.99 20.21 -26.73
CA PHE A 67 -22.34 19.04 -27.50
C PHE A 67 -21.41 18.90 -28.69
N PHE A 68 -20.58 17.86 -28.67
CA PHE A 68 -19.56 17.61 -29.70
C PHE A 68 -20.11 16.90 -30.96
N GLY A 69 -21.42 16.63 -31.01
CA GLY A 69 -22.05 15.87 -32.08
C GLY A 69 -22.10 14.36 -31.79
N MET A 70 -22.92 13.65 -32.58
CA MET A 70 -22.95 12.18 -32.57
C MET A 70 -22.04 11.61 -33.64
N LEU A 71 -21.58 10.39 -33.41
CA LEU A 71 -20.99 9.54 -34.45
C LEU A 71 -22.11 9.00 -35.35
N ALA A 72 -21.82 8.82 -36.64
CA ALA A 72 -22.73 8.10 -37.52
C ALA A 72 -22.85 6.63 -37.07
N GLU A 73 -23.94 5.97 -37.43
CA GLU A 73 -24.20 4.58 -37.03
C GLU A 73 -23.07 3.63 -37.46
N GLU A 74 -22.57 3.81 -38.69
CA GLU A 74 -21.44 3.04 -39.24
C GLU A 74 -20.15 3.27 -38.45
N GLU A 75 -19.86 4.51 -38.06
CA GLU A 75 -18.69 4.86 -37.24
C GLU A 75 -18.81 4.26 -35.84
N GLN A 76 -19.99 4.37 -35.23
CA GLN A 76 -20.25 3.81 -33.91
C GLN A 76 -20.10 2.29 -33.90
N GLU A 77 -20.57 1.60 -34.94
CA GLU A 77 -20.39 0.15 -35.08
C GLU A 77 -18.93 -0.23 -35.35
N TYR A 78 -18.20 0.56 -36.14
CA TYR A 78 -16.76 0.36 -36.35
C TYR A 78 -15.99 0.45 -35.02
N PHE A 79 -16.16 1.53 -34.26
CA PHE A 79 -15.44 1.73 -33.01
C PHE A 79 -15.86 0.72 -31.93
N ARG A 80 -17.13 0.33 -31.89
CA ARG A 80 -17.58 -0.74 -30.99
C ARG A 80 -16.89 -2.07 -31.30
N ARG A 81 -16.81 -2.46 -32.58
CA ARG A 81 -16.08 -3.67 -32.99
C ARG A 81 -14.59 -3.58 -32.68
N ALA A 82 -13.99 -2.39 -32.83
CA ALA A 82 -12.61 -2.17 -32.46
C ALA A 82 -12.37 -2.36 -30.95
N ASP A 83 -13.30 -1.90 -30.11
CA ASP A 83 -13.25 -2.08 -28.66
C ASP A 83 -13.28 -3.56 -28.26
N GLU A 84 -14.21 -4.31 -28.84
CA GLU A 84 -14.38 -5.76 -28.59
C GLU A 84 -13.12 -6.55 -29.01
N LEU A 85 -12.51 -6.20 -30.14
CA LEU A 85 -11.26 -6.83 -30.62
C LEU A 85 -10.08 -6.55 -29.68
N LEU A 86 -9.93 -5.31 -29.20
CA LEU A 86 -8.88 -4.95 -28.24
C LEU A 86 -9.08 -5.59 -26.87
N GLU A 87 -10.33 -5.77 -26.43
CA GLU A 87 -10.66 -6.46 -25.19
C GLU A 87 -10.32 -7.96 -25.26
N LEU A 88 -10.67 -8.62 -26.36
CA LEU A 88 -10.38 -10.04 -26.58
C LEU A 88 -8.87 -10.29 -26.80
N ASN A 89 -8.15 -9.31 -27.36
CA ASN A 89 -6.73 -9.37 -27.67
C ASN A 89 -6.31 -10.64 -28.45
N GLN A 90 -7.12 -11.03 -29.43
CA GLN A 90 -6.89 -12.21 -30.28
C GLN A 90 -6.17 -11.84 -31.59
N PHE A 91 -5.10 -11.06 -31.49
CA PHE A 91 -4.28 -10.70 -32.64
C PHE A 91 -3.28 -11.82 -32.97
N PRO A 92 -3.01 -12.10 -34.27
CA PRO A 92 -2.05 -13.14 -34.65
C PRO A 92 -0.61 -12.81 -34.18
N SER A 93 -0.26 -11.53 -34.15
CA SER A 93 1.02 -11.02 -33.67
C SER A 93 0.87 -9.65 -33.00
N THR A 94 1.93 -9.19 -32.32
CA THR A 94 2.00 -7.84 -31.73
C THR A 94 2.04 -6.75 -32.79
N GLU A 95 2.70 -7.02 -33.91
CA GLU A 95 2.82 -6.14 -35.07
C GLU A 95 1.46 -5.92 -35.74
N ASP A 96 0.65 -6.98 -35.90
CA ASP A 96 -0.70 -6.86 -36.45
C ASP A 96 -1.60 -5.99 -35.57
N ARG A 97 -1.44 -6.10 -34.24
CA ARG A 97 -2.16 -5.24 -33.30
C ARG A 97 -1.74 -3.78 -33.47
N ASP A 98 -0.45 -3.50 -33.64
CA ASP A 98 0.04 -2.14 -33.77
C ASP A 98 -0.42 -1.50 -35.10
N ILE A 99 -0.43 -2.25 -36.20
CA ILE A 99 -1.03 -1.83 -37.48
C ILE A 99 -2.54 -1.56 -37.33
N PHE A 100 -3.24 -2.44 -36.62
CA PHE A 100 -4.67 -2.25 -36.33
C PHE A 100 -4.90 -0.95 -35.54
N LEU A 101 -4.11 -0.69 -34.51
CA LEU A 101 -4.20 0.53 -33.70
C LEU A 101 -3.94 1.78 -34.54
N GLU A 102 -2.94 1.77 -35.44
CA GLU A 102 -2.69 2.89 -36.35
C GLU A 102 -3.92 3.21 -37.22
N ASN A 103 -4.60 2.19 -37.73
CA ASN A 103 -5.82 2.38 -38.52
C ASN A 103 -6.96 2.95 -37.68
N VAL A 104 -7.14 2.47 -36.45
CA VAL A 104 -8.15 3.01 -35.53
C VAL A 104 -7.85 4.47 -35.19
N TRP A 105 -6.57 4.83 -34.99
CA TRP A 105 -6.16 6.22 -34.75
C TRP A 105 -6.43 7.13 -35.95
N LYS A 106 -6.18 6.67 -37.18
CA LYS A 106 -6.53 7.42 -38.39
C LYS A 106 -8.03 7.67 -38.50
N GLU A 107 -8.85 6.67 -38.17
CA GLU A 107 -10.31 6.82 -38.21
C GLU A 107 -10.84 7.73 -37.09
N ALA A 108 -10.14 7.78 -35.95
CA ALA A 108 -10.49 8.62 -34.81
C ALA A 108 -10.13 10.11 -34.99
N GLU A 109 -9.27 10.44 -35.97
CA GLU A 109 -8.79 11.80 -36.21
C GLU A 109 -9.95 12.77 -36.50
N GLY A 110 -10.05 13.84 -35.71
CA GLY A 110 -11.14 14.82 -35.77
C GLY A 110 -12.47 14.35 -35.14
N LYS A 111 -12.50 13.16 -34.54
CA LYS A 111 -13.67 12.55 -33.88
C LYS A 111 -13.42 12.26 -32.40
N GLU A 112 -12.29 12.70 -31.85
CA GLU A 112 -11.80 12.36 -30.52
C GLU A 112 -12.77 12.81 -29.42
N LEU A 113 -13.29 14.04 -29.53
CA LEU A 113 -14.26 14.60 -28.58
C LEU A 113 -15.55 13.78 -28.57
N LYS A 114 -16.07 13.41 -29.75
CA LYS A 114 -17.27 12.57 -29.90
C LYS A 114 -17.06 11.18 -29.30
N LEU A 115 -15.90 10.57 -29.54
CA LEU A 115 -15.52 9.28 -28.99
C LEU A 115 -15.46 9.32 -27.46
N ALA A 116 -14.79 10.34 -26.89
CA ALA A 116 -14.65 10.51 -25.45
C ALA A 116 -15.99 10.79 -24.75
N SER A 117 -16.90 11.54 -25.40
CA SER A 117 -18.23 11.85 -24.86
C SER A 117 -19.29 10.77 -25.16
N SER A 118 -18.97 9.71 -25.89
CA SER A 118 -19.92 8.65 -26.24
C SER A 118 -20.02 7.56 -25.17
N GLN A 119 -21.24 7.11 -24.87
CA GLN A 119 -21.48 5.99 -23.95
C GLN A 119 -20.84 4.68 -24.45
N SER A 120 -20.89 4.44 -25.75
CA SER A 120 -20.41 3.21 -26.38
C SER A 120 -18.90 3.24 -26.65
N CYS A 121 -18.34 4.42 -26.94
CA CYS A 121 -16.97 4.54 -27.44
C CYS A 121 -15.97 5.11 -26.42
N SER A 122 -16.42 5.69 -25.29
CA SER A 122 -15.51 6.23 -24.27
C SER A 122 -14.57 5.18 -23.68
N ARG A 123 -15.04 3.92 -23.56
CA ARG A 123 -14.22 2.78 -23.14
C ARG A 123 -13.09 2.50 -24.13
N LEU A 124 -13.39 2.52 -25.43
CA LEU A 124 -12.39 2.42 -26.48
C LEU A 124 -11.36 3.54 -26.32
N MET A 125 -11.81 4.79 -26.12
CA MET A 125 -10.89 5.92 -25.93
C MET A 125 -9.95 5.70 -24.72
N GLU A 126 -10.47 5.22 -23.58
CA GLU A 126 -9.62 4.86 -22.43
C GLU A 126 -8.60 3.75 -22.77
N ARG A 127 -9.01 2.74 -23.56
CA ARG A 127 -8.12 1.67 -24.03
C ARG A 127 -7.04 2.18 -24.98
N LEU A 128 -7.43 3.03 -25.92
CA LEU A 128 -6.51 3.69 -26.85
C LEU A 128 -5.46 4.51 -26.09
N ILE A 129 -5.87 5.29 -25.09
CA ILE A 129 -4.97 6.07 -24.22
C ILE A 129 -3.95 5.17 -23.49
N GLN A 130 -4.37 3.99 -23.01
CA GLN A 130 -3.47 3.04 -22.33
C GLN A 130 -2.37 2.50 -23.26
N LEU A 131 -2.69 2.37 -24.55
CA LEU A 131 -1.79 1.87 -25.58
C LEU A 131 -1.03 2.98 -26.32
N SER A 132 -1.39 4.24 -26.11
CA SER A 132 -0.79 5.37 -26.83
C SER A 132 0.70 5.55 -26.54
N ASN A 133 1.46 5.86 -27.59
CA ASN A 133 2.81 6.42 -27.47
C ASN A 133 2.77 7.91 -27.05
N THR A 134 3.94 8.52 -26.88
CA THR A 134 4.04 9.94 -26.44
C THR A 134 3.39 10.91 -27.42
N ALA A 135 3.63 10.75 -28.73
CA ALA A 135 3.08 11.64 -29.76
C ALA A 135 1.55 11.58 -29.80
N GLN A 136 0.98 10.38 -29.73
CA GLN A 136 -0.48 10.18 -29.67
C GLN A 136 -1.10 10.81 -28.42
N LYS A 137 -0.44 10.71 -27.26
CA LYS A 137 -0.90 11.40 -26.05
C LYS A 137 -0.90 12.93 -26.22
N LYS A 138 0.18 13.49 -26.79
CA LYS A 138 0.26 14.94 -27.05
C LYS A 138 -0.85 15.42 -27.99
N ARG A 139 -1.09 14.69 -29.09
CA ARG A 139 -2.20 14.96 -30.02
C ARG A 139 -3.57 14.92 -29.33
N LEU A 140 -3.79 13.97 -28.42
CA LEU A 140 -5.02 13.93 -27.63
C LEU A 140 -5.19 15.13 -26.70
N PHE A 141 -4.12 15.60 -26.06
CA PHE A 141 -4.18 16.85 -25.28
C PHE A 141 -4.55 18.03 -26.16
N GLU A 142 -3.99 18.12 -27.36
CA GLU A 142 -4.29 19.18 -28.33
C GLU A 142 -5.74 19.08 -28.83
N ALA A 143 -6.22 17.88 -29.13
CA ALA A 143 -7.60 17.64 -29.59
C ALA A 143 -8.65 17.93 -28.49
N PHE A 144 -8.29 17.75 -27.22
CA PHE A 144 -9.15 18.08 -26.07
C PHE A 144 -9.00 19.54 -25.62
N GLY A 145 -7.98 20.26 -26.10
CA GLY A 145 -7.69 21.62 -25.72
C GLY A 145 -8.84 22.57 -26.05
N GLY A 146 -9.19 23.44 -25.11
CA GLY A 146 -10.34 24.34 -25.22
C GLY A 146 -11.67 23.74 -24.77
N HIS A 147 -11.70 22.43 -24.48
CA HIS A 147 -12.89 21.69 -24.08
C HIS A 147 -12.73 20.92 -22.76
N PHE A 148 -11.55 20.94 -22.13
CA PHE A 148 -11.31 20.26 -20.85
C PHE A 148 -12.35 20.62 -19.79
N LEU A 149 -12.78 21.87 -19.66
CA LEU A 149 -13.78 22.25 -18.67
C LEU A 149 -15.10 21.47 -18.85
N SER A 150 -15.54 21.28 -20.10
CA SER A 150 -16.73 20.47 -20.42
C SER A 150 -16.45 18.97 -20.21
N LEU A 151 -15.31 18.48 -20.69
CA LEU A 151 -14.95 17.06 -20.65
C LEU A 151 -14.79 16.54 -19.21
N VAL A 152 -14.17 17.31 -18.30
CA VAL A 152 -13.98 16.88 -16.91
C VAL A 152 -15.30 16.77 -16.14
N GLN A 153 -16.33 17.52 -16.54
CA GLN A 153 -17.68 17.47 -15.96
C GLN A 153 -18.58 16.42 -16.65
N HIS A 154 -18.10 15.79 -17.72
CA HIS A 154 -18.90 14.87 -18.51
C HIS A 154 -18.86 13.44 -17.94
N ARG A 155 -20.01 12.75 -17.94
CA ARG A 155 -20.16 11.40 -17.32
C ARG A 155 -19.26 10.30 -17.89
N PHE A 156 -18.80 10.46 -19.12
CA PHE A 156 -17.92 9.51 -19.82
C PHE A 156 -16.53 10.11 -20.06
N ALA A 157 -16.45 11.24 -20.75
CA ALA A 157 -15.19 11.92 -21.03
C ALA A 157 -14.34 12.27 -19.80
N SER A 158 -14.92 12.48 -18.62
CA SER A 158 -14.14 12.67 -17.39
C SER A 158 -13.18 11.50 -17.12
N HIS A 159 -13.61 10.26 -17.41
CA HIS A 159 -12.77 9.08 -17.29
C HIS A 159 -11.68 9.02 -18.37
N CYS A 160 -11.96 9.51 -19.58
CA CYS A 160 -10.94 9.67 -20.62
C CYS A 160 -9.88 10.70 -20.20
N CYS A 161 -10.29 11.83 -19.60
CA CYS A 161 -9.36 12.82 -19.03
C CYS A 161 -8.52 12.21 -17.89
N GLU A 162 -9.15 11.49 -16.95
CA GLU A 162 -8.41 10.76 -15.91
C GLU A 162 -7.37 9.83 -16.53
N ALA A 163 -7.76 8.99 -17.50
CA ALA A 163 -6.84 8.07 -18.16
C ALA A 163 -5.69 8.82 -18.84
N LEU A 164 -6.00 9.90 -19.58
CA LEU A 164 -5.02 10.70 -20.31
C LEU A 164 -4.00 11.32 -19.36
N PHE A 165 -4.46 11.95 -18.28
CA PHE A 165 -3.58 12.59 -17.29
C PHE A 165 -2.68 11.57 -16.59
N LEU A 166 -3.21 10.42 -16.21
CA LEU A 166 -2.44 9.40 -15.52
C LEU A 166 -1.40 8.75 -16.42
N ARG A 167 -1.77 8.42 -17.66
CA ARG A 167 -0.87 7.76 -18.61
C ARG A 167 0.18 8.70 -19.17
N SER A 168 -0.05 10.02 -19.09
CA SER A 168 0.89 11.05 -19.54
C SER A 168 1.80 11.57 -18.42
N ALA A 169 1.49 11.24 -17.17
CA ALA A 169 2.25 11.67 -16.01
C ALA A 169 3.74 11.28 -16.11
N GLY A 170 4.03 10.02 -16.43
CA GLY A 170 5.40 9.51 -16.59
C GLY A 170 6.18 10.18 -17.73
N VAL A 171 5.50 10.67 -18.77
CA VAL A 171 6.13 11.39 -19.89
C VAL A 171 6.75 12.69 -19.41
N VAL A 172 6.06 13.44 -18.53
CA VAL A 172 6.62 14.67 -17.92
C VAL A 172 7.94 14.39 -17.21
N SER A 173 8.00 13.30 -16.44
CA SER A 173 9.22 12.91 -15.73
C SER A 173 10.34 12.47 -16.67
N GLN A 174 10.01 11.82 -17.78
CA GLN A 174 10.98 11.43 -18.83
C GLN A 174 11.54 12.67 -19.54
N GLU A 175 10.69 13.60 -19.97
CA GLU A 175 11.08 14.87 -20.60
C GLU A 175 11.97 15.70 -19.65
N LEU A 176 11.62 15.78 -18.36
CA LEU A 176 12.43 16.47 -17.35
C LEU A 176 13.83 15.88 -17.20
N SER A 177 14.00 14.56 -17.39
CA SER A 177 15.30 13.89 -17.33
C SER A 177 16.15 14.06 -18.59
N GLY A 178 15.65 14.77 -19.60
CA GLY A 178 16.30 14.93 -20.91
C GLY A 178 16.17 13.70 -21.81
N TYR A 179 15.38 12.70 -21.40
CA TYR A 179 15.10 11.52 -22.21
C TYR A 179 13.88 11.78 -23.10
N VAL A 180 14.14 12.21 -24.34
CA VAL A 180 13.12 12.26 -25.38
C VAL A 180 13.11 10.88 -26.05
N LEU A 181 12.04 10.10 -25.81
CA LEU A 181 11.83 8.86 -26.56
C LEU A 181 11.68 9.22 -28.04
N ASP A 182 12.67 8.77 -28.81
CA ASP A 182 12.81 8.93 -30.24
C ASP A 182 11.48 8.63 -30.95
N THR A 183 10.97 9.59 -31.70
CA THR A 183 9.77 9.53 -32.55
C THR A 183 9.98 8.57 -33.72
N LYS A 184 10.31 7.31 -33.45
CA LYS A 184 10.38 6.26 -34.47
C LYS A 184 8.96 5.94 -34.93
N GLY A 185 8.52 6.67 -35.95
CA GLY A 185 7.21 6.52 -36.59
C GLY A 185 6.60 7.82 -37.16
N ALA A 186 7.20 8.99 -36.92
CA ALA A 186 6.69 10.23 -37.51
C ALA A 186 7.21 10.37 -38.96
N ASP A 187 6.27 10.42 -39.90
CA ASP A 187 6.49 10.83 -41.29
C ASP A 187 7.17 12.21 -41.33
N VAL A 188 8.03 12.43 -42.31
CA VAL A 188 9.00 13.55 -42.37
C VAL A 188 8.32 14.94 -42.40
N ASP A 189 6.99 14.98 -42.64
CA ASP A 189 6.16 16.20 -42.68
C ASP A 189 5.61 16.67 -41.31
N MET A 190 5.85 15.96 -40.20
CA MET A 190 5.33 16.31 -38.87
C MET A 190 6.32 17.05 -37.94
N GLN A 191 7.29 17.79 -38.50
CA GLN A 191 8.17 18.68 -37.73
C GLN A 191 7.49 20.02 -37.36
N LYS A 192 6.34 19.96 -36.70
CA LYS A 192 5.92 21.09 -35.85
C LYS A 192 6.62 20.94 -34.49
N PRO A 193 7.05 22.02 -33.84
CA PRO A 193 7.53 21.94 -32.47
C PRO A 193 6.37 21.49 -31.58
N GLU A 194 6.28 20.19 -31.29
CA GLU A 194 5.28 19.64 -30.37
C GLU A 194 5.51 20.27 -28.99
N ALA A 195 4.43 20.76 -28.37
CA ALA A 195 4.50 21.26 -27.01
C ALA A 195 5.06 20.17 -26.07
N SER A 196 5.84 20.58 -25.05
CA SER A 196 6.22 19.65 -23.99
C SER A 196 4.98 19.14 -23.27
N MET A 197 5.05 17.93 -22.72
CA MET A 197 3.95 17.40 -21.91
C MET A 197 3.69 18.29 -20.69
N GLU A 198 4.74 18.89 -20.11
CA GLU A 198 4.62 19.91 -19.07
C GLU A 198 3.71 21.08 -19.51
N ASN A 199 3.94 21.66 -20.69
CA ASN A 199 3.15 22.79 -21.18
C ASN A 199 1.69 22.41 -21.47
N LEU A 200 1.45 21.18 -21.96
CA LEU A 200 0.09 20.69 -22.21
C LEU A 200 -0.71 20.58 -20.91
N PHE A 201 -0.10 20.07 -19.83
CA PHE A 201 -0.73 20.06 -18.51
C PHE A 201 -1.01 21.48 -18.00
N LEU A 202 -0.07 22.41 -18.14
CA LEU A 202 -0.27 23.79 -17.71
C LEU A 202 -1.40 24.48 -18.49
N ALA A 203 -1.47 24.29 -19.80
CA ALA A 203 -2.56 24.80 -20.63
C ALA A 203 -3.93 24.24 -20.21
N THR A 204 -4.00 22.95 -19.87
CA THR A 204 -5.23 22.37 -19.29
C THR A 204 -5.61 23.06 -17.97
N LEU A 205 -4.65 23.40 -17.11
CA LEU A 205 -4.94 24.07 -15.85
C LEU A 205 -5.41 25.51 -16.04
N ASP A 206 -4.83 26.23 -16.99
CA ASP A 206 -5.26 27.59 -17.36
C ASP A 206 -6.71 27.59 -17.86
N GLU A 207 -7.13 26.54 -18.59
CA GLU A 207 -8.53 26.39 -19.02
C GLU A 207 -9.51 26.15 -17.86
N LEU A 208 -9.08 25.46 -16.82
CA LEU A 208 -9.89 25.20 -15.63
C LEU A 208 -9.88 26.37 -14.63
N GLU A 209 -9.06 27.40 -14.87
CA GLU A 209 -8.97 28.58 -14.02
C GLU A 209 -10.32 29.30 -13.93
N GLY A 210 -10.64 29.83 -12.75
CA GLY A 210 -11.93 30.46 -12.47
C GLY A 210 -13.09 29.49 -12.21
N ALA A 211 -12.99 28.23 -12.66
CA ALA A 211 -13.99 27.19 -12.40
C ALA A 211 -13.67 26.29 -11.18
N LEU A 212 -12.42 26.31 -10.71
CA LEU A 212 -11.92 25.40 -9.68
C LEU A 212 -12.79 25.32 -8.42
N SER A 213 -13.40 26.42 -7.98
CA SER A 213 -14.20 26.50 -6.75
C SER A 213 -15.45 25.62 -6.76
N TYR A 214 -16.10 25.44 -7.92
CA TYR A 214 -17.28 24.56 -8.03
C TYR A 214 -16.93 23.14 -8.49
N LEU A 215 -15.83 22.97 -9.24
CA LEU A 215 -15.37 21.66 -9.71
C LEU A 215 -15.02 20.72 -8.55
N ILE A 216 -14.59 21.23 -7.39
CA ILE A 216 -14.32 20.40 -6.21
C ILE A 216 -15.55 19.63 -5.71
N THR A 217 -16.76 20.15 -5.96
CA THR A 217 -18.04 19.54 -5.57
C THR A 217 -18.77 18.85 -6.71
N ASP A 218 -18.31 19.00 -7.95
CA ASP A 218 -18.91 18.33 -9.09
C ASP A 218 -18.71 16.80 -9.04
N ARG A 219 -19.77 16.06 -9.38
CA ARG A 219 -19.81 14.59 -9.29
C ARG A 219 -18.78 13.87 -10.17
N PHE A 220 -18.35 14.51 -11.27
CA PHE A 220 -17.37 13.94 -12.20
C PHE A 220 -16.04 14.68 -12.09
N ALA A 221 -16.04 16.01 -12.20
CA ALA A 221 -14.83 16.80 -12.27
C ALA A 221 -13.99 16.73 -11.00
N SER A 222 -14.61 16.53 -9.83
CA SER A 222 -13.87 16.34 -8.58
C SER A 222 -12.90 15.15 -8.64
N HIS A 223 -13.24 14.08 -9.36
CA HIS A 223 -12.35 12.93 -9.55
C HIS A 223 -11.15 13.30 -10.43
N THR A 224 -11.43 13.95 -11.56
CA THR A 224 -10.42 14.40 -12.50
C THR A 224 -9.48 15.44 -11.90
N LEU A 225 -10.00 16.36 -11.07
CA LEU A 225 -9.20 17.35 -10.35
C LEU A 225 -8.27 16.69 -9.33
N ARG A 226 -8.76 15.68 -8.59
CA ARG A 226 -7.91 14.90 -7.67
C ARG A 226 -6.80 14.17 -8.43
N VAL A 227 -7.09 13.63 -9.61
CA VAL A 227 -6.09 13.04 -10.50
C VAL A 227 -5.04 14.06 -10.92
N LEU A 228 -5.45 15.24 -11.41
CA LEU A 228 -4.53 16.32 -11.79
C LEU A 228 -3.61 16.71 -10.63
N LEU A 229 -4.17 16.96 -9.44
CA LEU A 229 -3.41 17.30 -8.24
C LEU A 229 -2.35 16.25 -7.87
N LEU A 230 -2.65 14.96 -8.04
CA LEU A 230 -1.68 13.88 -7.79
C LEU A 230 -0.58 13.82 -8.84
N VAL A 231 -0.94 14.06 -10.11
CA VAL A 231 0.01 14.14 -11.21
C VAL A 231 0.99 15.29 -10.98
N LEU A 232 0.47 16.47 -10.64
CA LEU A 232 1.26 17.66 -10.32
C LEU A 232 2.16 17.46 -9.09
N ALA A 233 1.67 16.74 -8.07
CA ALA A 233 2.45 16.43 -6.88
C ALA A 233 3.46 15.28 -7.07
N GLY A 234 3.49 14.63 -8.23
CA GLY A 234 4.37 13.48 -8.50
C GLY A 234 4.06 12.24 -7.65
N ARG A 235 2.83 12.11 -7.13
CA ARG A 235 2.48 11.02 -6.20
C ARG A 235 1.99 9.77 -6.93
N PRO A 236 2.29 8.57 -6.42
CA PRO A 236 1.76 7.33 -6.98
C PRO A 236 0.27 7.21 -6.71
N LEU A 237 -0.49 6.76 -7.71
CA LEU A 237 -1.92 6.46 -7.57
C LEU A 237 -2.21 5.15 -6.86
N GLU A 238 -1.18 4.32 -6.69
CA GLU A 238 -1.32 2.99 -6.12
C GLU A 238 -1.35 2.97 -4.60
N ASP A 239 -0.98 4.09 -3.97
CA ASP A 239 -1.05 4.21 -2.52
C ASP A 239 -2.52 4.04 -2.07
N ALA A 240 -2.73 3.21 -1.05
CA ALA A 240 -4.07 2.84 -0.58
C ALA A 240 -4.87 4.06 -0.09
N SER A 241 -4.18 5.05 0.47
CA SER A 241 -4.73 6.36 0.84
C SER A 241 -5.26 7.10 -0.40
N VAL A 242 -4.46 7.16 -1.45
CA VAL A 242 -4.76 7.82 -2.73
C VAL A 242 -5.87 7.10 -3.49
N ARG A 243 -5.89 5.76 -3.53
CA ARG A 243 -6.96 5.00 -4.19
C ARG A 243 -8.34 5.28 -3.60
N SER A 244 -8.42 5.41 -2.27
CA SER A 244 -9.68 5.75 -1.58
C SER A 244 -10.17 7.17 -1.89
N LEU A 245 -9.24 8.08 -2.20
CA LEU A 245 -9.53 9.46 -2.56
C LEU A 245 -9.83 9.61 -4.05
N VAL A 246 -9.30 8.78 -4.95
CA VAL A 246 -9.42 9.02 -6.41
C VAL A 246 -10.51 8.20 -7.06
N LYS A 247 -10.71 6.94 -6.64
CA LYS A 247 -11.59 6.01 -7.36
C LYS A 247 -12.91 5.82 -6.62
N SER A 248 -14.02 5.94 -7.36
CA SER A 248 -15.31 5.44 -6.88
C SER A 248 -15.21 3.92 -6.66
N LYS A 249 -15.80 3.42 -5.57
CA LYS A 249 -15.86 1.98 -5.25
C LYS A 249 -16.53 1.14 -6.34
N LYS A 250 -17.33 1.77 -7.22
CA LYS A 250 -18.04 1.13 -8.34
C LYS A 250 -17.29 1.23 -9.69
N LYS A 251 -16.09 1.84 -9.75
CA LYS A 251 -15.36 2.02 -11.03
C LYS A 251 -14.90 0.67 -11.60
N GLU A 252 -15.37 0.35 -12.80
CA GLU A 252 -14.89 -0.79 -13.59
C GLU A 252 -13.42 -0.57 -13.99
N LYS A 253 -12.57 -1.57 -13.81
CA LYS A 253 -11.15 -1.46 -14.17
C LYS A 253 -11.00 -1.83 -15.65
N ILE A 254 -10.87 -0.83 -16.51
CA ILE A 254 -10.55 -1.03 -17.92
C ILE A 254 -9.06 -1.41 -18.01
N SER A 255 -8.77 -2.61 -18.52
CA SER A 255 -7.41 -3.09 -18.76
C SER A 255 -7.29 -3.61 -20.19
N VAL A 256 -6.10 -3.44 -20.78
CA VAL A 256 -5.77 -3.96 -22.11
C VAL A 256 -4.39 -4.63 -22.09
N ALA A 257 -4.25 -5.73 -22.81
CA ALA A 257 -2.96 -6.40 -22.99
C ALA A 257 -1.95 -5.45 -23.66
N GLY A 258 -0.78 -5.27 -23.05
CA GLY A 258 0.23 -4.28 -23.46
C GLY A 258 0.14 -2.93 -22.72
N GLY A 259 -0.97 -2.63 -22.05
CA GLY A 259 -1.12 -1.41 -21.23
C GLY A 259 -0.32 -1.41 -19.92
N SER A 260 0.22 -2.55 -19.49
CA SER A 260 0.97 -2.69 -18.24
C SER A 260 2.34 -2.00 -18.25
N ALA A 261 2.99 -1.90 -19.43
CA ALA A 261 4.30 -1.27 -19.55
C ALA A 261 4.28 0.24 -19.22
N THR A 262 3.14 0.92 -19.49
CA THR A 262 2.97 2.34 -19.13
C THR A 262 2.62 2.56 -17.66
N ASP A 263 2.15 1.52 -16.94
CA ASP A 263 1.91 1.59 -15.50
C ASP A 263 3.21 1.53 -14.70
N GLU A 264 4.21 0.75 -15.15
CA GLU A 264 5.51 0.62 -14.46
C GLU A 264 6.26 1.95 -14.33
N ALA A 265 6.26 2.77 -15.38
CA ALA A 265 6.87 4.11 -15.37
C ALA A 265 6.17 5.10 -14.39
N ASN A 266 4.95 4.77 -13.96
CA ASN A 266 4.15 5.55 -13.03
C ASN A 266 4.10 4.94 -11.63
N GLN A 267 4.87 3.88 -11.36
CA GLN A 267 4.99 3.29 -10.03
C GLN A 267 5.92 4.12 -9.15
N GLY A 268 5.42 4.54 -7.99
CA GLY A 268 6.19 5.27 -6.98
C GLY A 268 6.16 6.80 -7.11
N LEU A 269 7.00 7.47 -6.33
CA LEU A 269 7.11 8.93 -6.31
C LEU A 269 7.91 9.40 -7.53
N ARG A 270 7.32 10.26 -8.34
CA ARG A 270 7.90 10.80 -9.57
C ARG A 270 8.52 12.17 -9.33
N ALA A 271 9.63 12.45 -10.02
CA ALA A 271 10.15 13.81 -10.15
C ALA A 271 9.23 14.62 -11.06
N VAL A 272 8.90 15.85 -10.64
CA VAL A 272 8.05 16.79 -11.37
C VAL A 272 8.75 18.14 -11.50
N PRO A 273 8.49 18.90 -12.58
CA PRO A 273 9.00 20.25 -12.75
C PRO A 273 8.55 21.21 -11.63
N GLU A 274 9.29 22.30 -11.42
CA GLU A 274 8.93 23.31 -10.42
C GLU A 274 7.59 24.00 -10.74
N SER A 275 7.29 24.17 -12.03
CA SER A 275 6.01 24.69 -12.53
C SER A 275 4.82 23.89 -12.00
N PHE A 276 4.91 22.57 -11.91
CA PHE A 276 3.84 21.70 -11.39
C PHE A 276 3.62 21.94 -9.90
N SER A 277 4.70 22.14 -9.13
CA SER A 277 4.59 22.46 -7.71
C SER A 277 3.95 23.84 -7.50
N MET A 278 4.28 24.83 -8.34
CA MET A 278 3.66 26.15 -8.31
C MET A 278 2.18 26.07 -8.70
N ALA A 279 1.85 25.33 -9.76
CA ALA A 279 0.48 25.14 -10.22
C ALA A 279 -0.39 24.45 -9.16
N ALA A 280 0.13 23.40 -8.49
CA ALA A 280 -0.58 22.75 -7.40
C ALA A 280 -0.88 23.73 -6.24
N LYS A 281 0.07 24.59 -5.87
CA LYS A 281 -0.16 25.64 -4.85
C LYS A 281 -1.22 26.64 -5.29
N LYS A 282 -1.17 27.09 -6.55
CA LYS A 282 -2.16 28.00 -7.14
C LYS A 282 -3.57 27.39 -7.11
N ILE A 283 -3.72 26.13 -7.53
CA ILE A 283 -5.01 25.43 -7.48
C ILE A 283 -5.55 25.38 -6.05
N ILE A 284 -4.72 25.03 -5.07
CA ILE A 284 -5.14 24.98 -3.66
C ILE A 284 -5.67 26.35 -3.20
N GLN A 285 -4.95 27.41 -3.54
CA GLN A 285 -5.31 28.77 -3.19
C GLN A 285 -6.60 29.22 -3.90
N ASP A 286 -6.70 29.04 -5.21
CA ASP A 286 -7.84 29.45 -6.02
C ASP A 286 -9.11 28.66 -5.66
N SER A 287 -8.98 27.36 -5.34
CA SER A 287 -10.10 26.52 -4.89
C SER A 287 -10.68 26.96 -3.53
N THR A 288 -9.90 27.61 -2.66
CA THR A 288 -10.35 27.97 -1.30
C THR A 288 -10.39 29.47 -1.01
N ALA A 289 -9.93 30.32 -1.93
CA ALA A 289 -9.84 31.77 -1.75
C ALA A 289 -11.17 32.45 -1.39
N GLY A 290 -12.28 31.96 -1.94
CA GLY A 290 -13.63 32.49 -1.69
C GLY A 290 -14.37 31.84 -0.52
N MET A 291 -13.74 30.91 0.21
CA MET A 291 -14.42 30.13 1.24
C MET A 291 -14.22 30.75 2.63
N ASP A 292 -15.32 31.15 3.27
CA ASP A 292 -15.34 31.49 4.68
C ASP A 292 -15.35 30.22 5.56
N ALA A 293 -15.26 30.40 6.88
CA ALA A 293 -15.27 29.29 7.83
C ALA A 293 -16.56 28.43 7.71
N THR A 294 -17.68 29.05 7.33
CA THR A 294 -18.97 28.37 7.13
C THR A 294 -18.92 27.47 5.90
N ALA A 295 -18.47 27.99 4.75
CA ALA A 295 -18.32 27.24 3.51
C ALA A 295 -17.37 26.05 3.68
N LEU A 296 -16.24 26.24 4.36
CA LEU A 296 -15.30 25.16 4.65
C LEU A 296 -15.91 24.08 5.55
N ARG A 297 -16.74 24.45 6.53
CA ARG A 297 -17.47 23.49 7.39
C ARG A 297 -18.49 22.68 6.59
N VAL A 298 -19.19 23.30 5.66
CA VAL A 298 -20.12 22.61 4.75
C VAL A 298 -19.36 21.66 3.83
N LEU A 299 -18.28 22.14 3.19
CA LEU A 299 -17.43 21.34 2.31
C LEU A 299 -16.81 20.15 3.05
N ALA A 300 -16.40 20.33 4.31
CA ALA A 300 -15.86 19.27 5.16
C ALA A 300 -16.87 18.14 5.42
N ARG A 301 -18.19 18.37 5.28
CA ARG A 301 -19.22 17.33 5.40
C ARG A 301 -19.78 16.87 4.05
N HIS A 302 -19.35 17.49 2.96
CA HIS A 302 -19.87 17.18 1.64
C HIS A 302 -19.27 15.87 1.11
N PRO A 303 -20.06 14.87 0.68
CA PRO A 303 -19.54 13.55 0.28
C PRO A 303 -18.60 13.59 -0.93
N ILE A 304 -18.86 14.50 -1.89
CA ILE A 304 -18.01 14.69 -3.09
C ILE A 304 -16.82 15.63 -2.80
N GLY A 305 -17.06 16.78 -2.18
CA GLY A 305 -16.04 17.79 -1.90
C GLY A 305 -15.05 17.43 -0.79
N ASN A 306 -15.45 16.68 0.24
CA ASN A 306 -14.57 16.32 1.36
C ASN A 306 -13.32 15.53 0.91
N PRO A 307 -13.41 14.50 0.03
CA PRO A 307 -12.22 13.86 -0.54
C PRO A 307 -11.27 14.81 -1.27
N THR A 308 -11.80 15.77 -2.03
CA THR A 308 -10.97 16.80 -2.70
C THR A 308 -10.32 17.70 -1.67
N LEU A 309 -11.07 18.16 -0.67
CA LEU A 309 -10.56 18.99 0.43
C LEU A 309 -9.47 18.27 1.25
N GLN A 310 -9.60 16.96 1.48
CA GLN A 310 -8.57 16.14 2.11
C GLN A 310 -7.26 16.18 1.30
N LEU A 311 -7.34 15.98 -0.02
CA LEU A 311 -6.16 16.02 -0.88
C LEU A 311 -5.54 17.42 -0.93
N LEU A 312 -6.35 18.48 -1.05
CA LEU A 312 -5.88 19.86 -1.01
C LEU A 312 -5.13 20.16 0.30
N LEU A 313 -5.70 19.75 1.44
CA LEU A 313 -5.07 19.92 2.76
C LEU A 313 -3.76 19.13 2.87
N GLU A 314 -3.74 17.88 2.40
CA GLU A 314 -2.54 17.07 2.42
C GLU A 314 -1.42 17.68 1.57
N LEU A 315 -1.75 18.17 0.36
CA LEU A 315 -0.80 18.82 -0.52
C LEU A 315 -0.30 20.15 0.06
N ASP A 316 -1.19 20.99 0.60
CA ASP A 316 -0.82 22.24 1.29
C ASP A 316 0.20 21.97 2.40
N LEU A 317 -0.08 20.98 3.25
CA LEU A 317 0.78 20.61 4.37
C LEU A 317 2.12 20.00 3.94
N THR A 318 2.18 19.34 2.78
CA THR A 318 3.39 18.67 2.30
C THR A 318 4.27 19.54 1.41
N LEU A 319 3.68 20.46 0.63
CA LEU A 319 4.38 21.41 -0.24
C LEU A 319 4.84 22.67 0.52
N ASN A 320 4.09 23.14 1.52
CA ASN A 320 4.39 24.40 2.22
C ASN A 320 5.17 24.23 3.55
N LYS A 321 6.01 23.20 3.68
CA LYS A 321 6.75 22.88 4.93
C LYS A 321 7.59 24.04 5.49
N THR A 322 7.98 25.00 4.67
CA THR A 322 8.87 26.12 5.04
C THR A 322 8.12 27.44 5.28
N GLU A 323 6.88 27.58 4.79
CA GLU A 323 6.16 28.86 4.67
C GLU A 323 4.90 28.98 5.55
N GLN A 324 4.62 27.99 6.40
CA GLN A 324 3.46 27.95 7.30
C GLN A 324 3.54 29.00 8.44
N LYS A 325 3.38 30.28 8.10
CA LYS A 325 3.14 31.36 9.07
C LYS A 325 1.63 31.62 9.14
N ALA A 326 1.10 31.63 10.36
CA ALA A 326 -0.31 31.94 10.63
C ALA A 326 -0.70 33.40 10.35
N GLU A 327 0.29 34.27 10.12
CA GLU A 327 0.15 35.74 9.97
C GLU A 327 0.47 36.21 8.54
N SER A 328 0.23 35.39 7.52
CA SER A 328 0.30 35.81 6.11
C SER A 328 -1.01 36.49 5.69
N GLU A 329 -0.93 37.44 4.75
CA GLU A 329 -2.12 38.10 4.17
C GLU A 329 -3.11 37.11 3.54
N GLN A 330 -2.60 35.96 3.07
CA GLN A 330 -3.42 34.82 2.68
C GLN A 330 -3.06 33.60 3.55
N PRO A 331 -3.93 33.19 4.50
CA PRO A 331 -3.67 32.04 5.35
C PRO A 331 -3.72 30.75 4.53
N THR A 332 -2.82 29.81 4.82
CA THR A 332 -2.87 28.47 4.20
C THR A 332 -4.16 27.75 4.60
N LEU A 333 -4.55 26.72 3.83
CA LEU A 333 -5.78 25.97 4.08
C LEU A 333 -5.86 25.41 5.51
N LEU A 334 -4.74 24.99 6.09
CA LEU A 334 -4.67 24.60 7.49
C LEU A 334 -5.19 25.70 8.45
N PHE A 335 -4.77 26.95 8.25
CA PHE A 335 -5.13 28.06 9.13
C PHE A 335 -6.49 28.67 8.79
N GLN A 336 -6.98 28.48 7.56
CA GLN A 336 -8.39 28.73 7.24
C GLN A 336 -9.31 27.74 8.00
N LEU A 337 -8.91 26.46 8.09
CA LEU A 337 -9.65 25.44 8.85
C LEU A 337 -9.50 25.59 10.37
N LEU A 338 -8.32 26.05 10.84
CA LEU A 338 -8.01 26.25 12.26
C LEU A 338 -7.54 27.68 12.55
N PRO A 339 -8.45 28.68 12.49
CA PRO A 339 -8.11 30.08 12.75
C PRO A 339 -7.43 30.26 14.12
N GLY A 340 -6.33 31.02 14.16
CA GLY A 340 -5.58 31.32 15.39
C GLY A 340 -4.80 30.15 16.01
N ALA A 341 -4.74 28.99 15.35
CA ALA A 341 -3.96 27.86 15.83
C ALA A 341 -2.44 28.18 15.83
N PRO A 342 -1.66 27.63 16.78
CA PRO A 342 -2.03 26.66 17.80
C PRO A 342 -2.66 27.26 19.07
N LYS A 343 -2.70 28.59 19.24
CA LYS A 343 -3.14 29.23 20.48
C LYS A 343 -4.65 29.10 20.71
N SER A 344 -5.46 29.27 19.66
CA SER A 344 -6.92 29.16 19.76
C SER A 344 -7.37 27.78 20.28
N LEU A 345 -6.62 26.72 19.98
CA LEU A 345 -6.95 25.34 20.38
C LEU A 345 -6.92 25.09 21.90
N SER A 346 -6.45 26.03 22.74
CA SER A 346 -6.61 25.93 24.19
C SER A 346 -7.96 26.45 24.69
N ASP A 347 -8.64 27.28 23.89
CA ASP A 347 -9.98 27.76 24.18
C ASP A 347 -11.01 26.86 23.52
N GLY A 348 -11.87 26.25 24.34
CA GLY A 348 -12.93 25.35 23.89
C GLY A 348 -14.03 26.04 23.08
N ALA A 349 -14.19 27.36 23.25
CA ALA A 349 -15.17 28.17 22.51
C ALA A 349 -14.59 28.81 21.24
N SER A 350 -13.31 28.58 20.94
CA SER A 350 -12.72 29.08 19.70
C SER A 350 -13.26 28.34 18.48
N GLU A 351 -13.36 29.03 17.34
CA GLU A 351 -13.83 28.43 16.09
C GLU A 351 -13.03 27.19 15.66
N ALA A 352 -11.72 27.17 15.95
CA ALA A 352 -10.83 26.04 15.67
C ALA A 352 -11.17 24.82 16.53
N SER A 353 -11.41 25.02 17.83
CA SER A 353 -11.82 23.94 18.75
C SER A 353 -13.22 23.42 18.41
N GLU A 354 -14.17 24.31 18.11
CA GLU A 354 -15.52 23.95 17.67
C GLU A 354 -15.49 23.15 16.37
N PHE A 355 -14.66 23.56 15.40
CA PHE A 355 -14.48 22.83 14.15
C PHE A 355 -14.03 21.38 14.39
N ILE A 356 -12.96 21.18 15.18
CA ILE A 356 -12.47 19.83 15.50
C ILE A 356 -13.55 19.01 16.21
N ASN A 357 -14.19 19.57 17.24
CA ASN A 357 -15.21 18.87 18.03
C ASN A 357 -16.47 18.53 17.21
N GLY A 358 -16.85 19.40 16.28
CA GLY A 358 -18.01 19.22 15.41
C GLY A 358 -17.77 18.26 14.24
N MET A 359 -16.52 18.02 13.85
CA MET A 359 -16.17 17.13 12.74
C MET A 359 -15.72 15.73 13.19
N ILE A 360 -15.17 15.58 14.39
CA ILE A 360 -14.60 14.29 14.82
C ILE A 360 -15.63 13.16 14.97
N TYR A 361 -16.90 13.50 15.21
CA TYR A 361 -18.02 12.54 15.29
C TYR A 361 -18.84 12.46 14.01
N ASP A 362 -18.52 13.28 13.00
CA ASP A 362 -19.20 13.28 11.72
C ASP A 362 -18.62 12.18 10.81
N GLN A 363 -19.48 11.41 10.15
CA GLN A 363 -19.07 10.25 9.34
C GLN A 363 -18.16 10.63 8.16
N ILE A 364 -18.34 11.84 7.61
CA ILE A 364 -17.57 12.36 6.47
C ILE A 364 -16.46 13.29 6.99
N GLY A 365 -16.81 14.22 7.86
CA GLY A 365 -15.91 15.22 8.43
C GLY A 365 -14.73 14.61 9.21
N SER A 366 -14.94 13.47 9.88
CA SER A 366 -13.87 12.79 10.61
C SER A 366 -12.69 12.36 9.72
N ARG A 367 -12.92 12.09 8.43
CA ARG A 367 -11.86 11.77 7.45
C ARG A 367 -10.93 12.96 7.19
N LEU A 368 -11.48 14.18 7.17
CA LEU A 368 -10.68 15.39 7.11
C LEU A 368 -9.85 15.58 8.38
N ILE A 369 -10.43 15.27 9.55
CA ILE A 369 -9.71 15.30 10.82
C ILE A 369 -8.57 14.26 10.84
N GLU A 370 -8.78 13.06 10.30
CA GLU A 370 -7.70 12.07 10.13
C GLU A 370 -6.53 12.64 9.30
N THR A 371 -6.83 13.25 8.16
CA THR A 371 -5.84 13.86 7.26
C THR A 371 -5.10 15.00 7.97
N LEU A 372 -5.83 15.90 8.62
CA LEU A 372 -5.29 17.00 9.41
C LEU A 372 -4.33 16.49 10.48
N ILE A 373 -4.76 15.52 11.30
CA ILE A 373 -3.92 14.95 12.37
C ILE A 373 -2.70 14.26 11.79
N THR A 374 -2.79 13.61 10.63
CA THR A 374 -1.67 12.88 10.05
C THR A 374 -0.56 13.83 9.61
N HIS A 375 -0.92 14.97 8.99
CA HIS A 375 0.04 15.82 8.30
C HIS A 375 0.33 17.17 8.98
N CYS A 376 -0.47 17.61 9.96
CA CYS A 376 -0.30 18.95 10.53
C CYS A 376 1.05 19.13 11.27
N PRO A 377 1.56 20.37 11.36
CA PRO A 377 2.85 20.65 11.98
C PRO A 377 2.89 20.23 13.44
N GLY A 378 4.07 19.84 13.94
CA GLY A 378 4.23 19.34 15.31
C GLY A 378 3.74 20.32 16.40
N LYS A 379 3.83 21.63 16.16
CA LYS A 379 3.30 22.66 17.08
C LYS A 379 1.77 22.62 17.17
N VAL A 380 1.09 22.48 16.04
CA VAL A 380 -0.37 22.37 15.96
C VAL A 380 -0.83 21.05 16.55
N PHE A 381 -0.19 19.93 16.17
CA PHE A 381 -0.48 18.63 16.75
C PHE A 381 -0.31 18.61 18.27
N LYS A 382 0.72 19.25 18.81
CA LYS A 382 0.92 19.30 20.27
C LYS A 382 -0.24 19.99 20.97
N ALA A 383 -0.73 21.13 20.45
CA ALA A 383 -1.88 21.83 21.01
C ALA A 383 -3.17 21.02 20.87
N LEU A 384 -3.41 20.41 19.71
CA LEU A 384 -4.52 19.47 19.49
C LEU A 384 -4.50 18.33 20.51
N ASN A 385 -3.34 17.70 20.68
CA ASN A 385 -3.19 16.56 21.57
C ASN A 385 -3.44 16.95 23.03
N GLN A 386 -2.82 18.05 23.49
CA GLN A 386 -2.89 18.48 24.89
C GLN A 386 -4.28 18.96 25.30
N ASN A 387 -4.98 19.69 24.43
CA ASN A 387 -6.23 20.36 24.80
C ASN A 387 -7.48 19.59 24.37
N ILE A 388 -7.40 18.77 23.32
CA ILE A 388 -8.59 18.11 22.73
C ILE A 388 -8.51 16.60 22.87
N PHE A 389 -7.47 15.96 22.33
CA PHE A 389 -7.45 14.50 22.16
C PHE A 389 -7.07 13.73 23.42
N LEU A 390 -5.89 13.98 24.01
CA LEU A 390 -5.39 13.23 25.17
C LEU A 390 -6.28 13.34 26.42
N PRO A 391 -6.93 14.49 26.72
CA PRO A 391 -7.83 14.59 27.86
C PRO A 391 -8.96 13.57 27.86
N ARG A 392 -9.52 13.23 26.68
CA ARG A 392 -10.70 12.36 26.52
C ARG A 392 -10.47 11.19 25.55
N ILE A 393 -9.23 10.72 25.41
CA ILE A 393 -8.83 9.73 24.39
C ILE A 393 -9.65 8.44 24.49
N GLU A 394 -10.00 8.03 25.70
CA GLU A 394 -10.84 6.88 26.01
C GLU A 394 -12.29 7.02 25.49
N GLY A 395 -12.79 8.24 25.34
CA GLY A 395 -14.07 8.52 24.69
C GLY A 395 -13.99 8.30 23.18
N TYR A 396 -12.95 8.84 22.54
CA TYR A 396 -12.78 8.78 21.09
C TYR A 396 -12.55 7.34 20.59
N VAL A 397 -11.72 6.56 21.26
CA VAL A 397 -11.43 5.18 20.84
C VAL A 397 -12.63 4.23 20.90
N ARG A 398 -13.65 4.54 21.70
CA ARG A 398 -14.86 3.70 21.86
C ARG A 398 -15.91 3.95 20.78
N ASN A 399 -15.97 5.18 20.28
CA ASN A 399 -16.94 5.60 19.26
C ASN A 399 -16.54 5.06 17.87
N ASP A 400 -17.52 4.81 17.01
CA ASP A 400 -17.36 4.24 15.67
C ASP A 400 -16.74 5.16 14.63
N VAL A 401 -16.83 6.47 14.86
CA VAL A 401 -16.36 7.48 13.93
C VAL A 401 -15.02 8.03 14.39
N SER A 402 -15.01 8.63 15.58
CA SER A 402 -13.83 9.30 16.13
C SER A 402 -12.68 8.35 16.46
N CYS A 403 -12.88 7.03 16.51
CA CYS A 403 -11.79 6.08 16.74
C CYS A 403 -10.75 6.11 15.60
N TYR A 404 -11.14 6.41 14.36
CA TYR A 404 -10.20 6.54 13.25
C TYR A 404 -9.29 7.76 13.41
N ALA A 405 -9.86 8.91 13.80
CA ALA A 405 -9.07 10.08 14.19
C ALA A 405 -8.16 9.77 15.39
N ALA A 406 -8.66 9.06 16.41
CA ALA A 406 -7.86 8.64 17.56
C ALA A 406 -6.68 7.73 17.16
N ILE A 407 -6.86 6.83 16.19
CA ILE A 407 -5.76 6.03 15.62
C ILE A 407 -4.66 6.93 15.04
N ARG A 408 -5.03 8.01 14.32
CA ARG A 408 -4.05 8.99 13.81
C ARG A 408 -3.32 9.72 14.94
N VAL A 409 -4.02 10.06 16.03
CA VAL A 409 -3.39 10.64 17.22
C VAL A 409 -2.38 9.68 17.83
N LEU A 410 -2.78 8.44 18.11
CA LEU A 410 -1.94 7.40 18.73
C LEU A 410 -0.65 7.16 17.93
N ASN A 411 -0.71 7.21 16.60
CA ASN A 411 0.46 7.09 15.73
C ASN A 411 1.50 8.20 15.95
N ARG A 412 1.08 9.39 16.37
CA ARG A 412 1.95 10.56 16.54
C ARG A 412 2.39 10.82 17.98
N LEU A 413 1.82 10.12 18.96
CA LEU A 413 2.15 10.36 20.38
C LEU A 413 3.63 10.16 20.70
N SER A 414 4.11 10.99 21.63
CA SER A 414 5.37 10.77 22.34
C SER A 414 5.27 9.54 23.24
N LYS A 415 6.37 9.08 23.82
CA LYS A 415 6.33 7.95 24.75
C LYS A 415 5.46 8.29 25.98
N ASP A 416 5.66 9.47 26.56
CA ASP A 416 4.98 9.88 27.79
C ASP A 416 3.48 10.07 27.57
N ASP A 417 3.08 10.70 26.46
CA ASP A 417 1.66 10.87 26.12
C ASP A 417 1.01 9.51 25.80
N LEU A 418 1.75 8.59 25.17
CA LEU A 418 1.25 7.24 24.88
C LEU A 418 1.00 6.44 26.14
N VAL A 419 1.90 6.51 27.13
CA VAL A 419 1.71 5.85 28.44
C VAL A 419 0.44 6.39 29.11
N GLN A 420 0.27 7.72 29.17
CA GLN A 420 -0.93 8.34 29.72
C GLN A 420 -2.20 7.93 28.96
N ALA A 421 -2.15 7.87 27.62
CA ALA A 421 -3.28 7.41 26.83
C ALA A 421 -3.64 5.95 27.13
N VAL A 422 -2.64 5.06 27.25
CA VAL A 422 -2.87 3.65 27.59
C VAL A 422 -3.46 3.51 28.99
N GLU A 423 -3.00 4.29 29.97
CA GLU A 423 -3.57 4.26 31.33
C GLU A 423 -5.07 4.59 31.33
N LYS A 424 -5.48 5.59 30.56
CA LYS A 424 -6.91 5.95 30.40
C LYS A 424 -7.72 4.92 29.60
N ILE A 425 -7.10 4.30 28.59
CA ILE A 425 -7.79 3.35 27.70
C ILE A 425 -7.91 1.96 28.32
N THR A 426 -6.92 1.52 29.12
CA THR A 426 -6.82 0.15 29.66
C THR A 426 -8.12 -0.36 30.32
N PRO A 427 -8.81 0.42 31.18
CA PRO A 427 -10.07 -0.02 31.80
C PRO A 427 -11.18 -0.36 30.79
N ASN A 428 -11.12 0.22 29.59
CA ASN A 428 -12.13 0.06 28.55
C ASN A 428 -11.74 -0.98 27.49
N VAL A 429 -10.57 -1.64 27.59
CA VAL A 429 -10.11 -2.61 26.58
C VAL A 429 -11.12 -3.75 26.35
N PRO A 430 -11.72 -4.38 27.39
CA PRO A 430 -12.77 -5.39 27.16
C PRO A 430 -13.95 -4.85 26.36
N GLN A 431 -14.34 -3.59 26.58
CA GLN A 431 -15.39 -2.92 25.82
C GLN A 431 -14.98 -2.68 24.35
N LEU A 432 -13.70 -2.33 24.10
CA LEU A 432 -13.17 -2.17 22.75
C LEU A 432 -13.20 -3.49 21.96
N VAL A 433 -12.89 -4.61 22.62
CA VAL A 433 -13.00 -5.95 22.04
C VAL A 433 -14.45 -6.27 21.69
N ALA A 434 -15.37 -6.09 22.64
CA ALA A 434 -16.81 -6.32 22.44
C ALA A 434 -17.40 -5.47 21.29
N LYS A 435 -16.91 -4.24 21.10
CA LYS A 435 -17.30 -3.33 20.02
C LYS A 435 -16.47 -3.49 18.73
N SER A 436 -15.64 -4.53 18.62
CA SER A 436 -14.79 -4.80 17.45
C SER A 436 -13.88 -3.63 17.04
N ARG A 437 -13.39 -2.83 18.01
CA ARG A 437 -12.42 -1.73 17.80
C ARG A 437 -10.99 -2.25 17.68
N LEU A 438 -10.81 -3.30 16.88
CA LEU A 438 -9.57 -4.09 16.84
C LEU A 438 -8.40 -3.29 16.24
N ASN A 439 -8.66 -2.39 15.30
CA ASN A 439 -7.63 -1.50 14.73
C ASN A 439 -7.05 -0.51 15.75
N VAL A 440 -7.85 -0.07 16.74
CA VAL A 440 -7.34 0.74 17.86
C VAL A 440 -6.36 -0.08 18.68
N LEU A 441 -6.74 -1.30 19.05
CA LEU A 441 -5.89 -2.20 19.83
C LEU A 441 -4.60 -2.52 19.08
N LYS A 442 -4.70 -2.86 17.80
CA LYS A 442 -3.55 -3.09 16.91
C LYS A 442 -2.60 -1.89 16.95
N THR A 443 -3.12 -0.69 16.74
CA THR A 443 -2.33 0.55 16.79
C THR A 443 -1.67 0.72 18.16
N LEU A 444 -2.39 0.53 19.27
CA LEU A 444 -1.82 0.66 20.61
C LEU A 444 -0.64 -0.31 20.83
N PHE A 445 -0.77 -1.58 20.43
CA PHE A 445 0.31 -2.56 20.53
C PHE A 445 1.52 -2.18 19.65
N GLU A 446 1.31 -1.80 18.39
CA GLU A 446 2.37 -1.36 17.47
C GLU A 446 3.11 -0.15 18.04
N ARG A 447 2.38 0.85 18.55
CA ARG A 447 2.98 2.08 19.09
C ARG A 447 3.67 1.85 20.42
N CYS A 448 3.12 1.04 21.31
CA CYS A 448 3.79 0.71 22.57
C CYS A 448 5.08 -0.07 22.31
N ASN A 449 5.08 -1.02 21.36
CA ASN A 449 6.28 -1.76 20.97
C ASN A 449 7.32 -0.82 20.36
N ALA A 450 6.93 0.04 19.41
CA ALA A 450 7.83 0.99 18.77
C ALA A 450 8.46 2.02 19.74
N ARG A 451 7.82 2.27 20.89
CA ARG A 451 8.31 3.19 21.94
C ARG A 451 8.95 2.48 23.15
N GLY A 452 8.99 1.15 23.16
CA GLY A 452 9.50 0.36 24.29
C GLY A 452 8.69 0.59 25.58
N ALA A 453 7.36 0.67 25.46
CA ALA A 453 6.40 0.81 26.56
C ALA A 453 5.92 -0.59 26.98
N ASN A 454 6.82 -1.39 27.56
CA ASN A 454 6.59 -2.82 27.79
C ASN A 454 5.55 -3.10 28.88
N ASP A 455 5.42 -2.24 29.88
CA ASP A 455 4.43 -2.41 30.94
C ASP A 455 3.03 -2.09 30.44
N GLU A 456 2.91 -1.12 29.55
CA GLU A 456 1.69 -0.78 28.81
C GLU A 456 1.24 -1.96 27.95
N ILE A 457 2.16 -2.62 27.25
CA ILE A 457 1.88 -3.86 26.49
C ILE A 457 1.30 -4.95 27.40
N LYS A 458 1.85 -5.14 28.60
CA LYS A 458 1.33 -6.14 29.56
C LYS A 458 -0.09 -5.78 30.01
N LYS A 459 -0.34 -4.51 30.35
CA LYS A 459 -1.68 -4.00 30.74
C LYS A 459 -2.70 -4.23 29.62
N LEU A 460 -2.36 -3.85 28.39
CA LEU A 460 -3.21 -4.04 27.21
C LEU A 460 -3.48 -5.53 26.92
N ASN A 461 -2.45 -6.38 27.02
CA ASN A 461 -2.58 -7.82 26.77
C ASN A 461 -3.49 -8.50 27.79
N LYS A 462 -3.44 -8.07 29.07
CA LYS A 462 -4.36 -8.54 30.10
C LYS A 462 -5.81 -8.17 29.75
N GLY A 463 -6.09 -6.90 29.46
CA GLY A 463 -7.43 -6.45 29.09
C GLY A 463 -7.95 -7.07 27.79
N LEU A 464 -7.08 -7.33 26.81
CA LEU A 464 -7.44 -8.02 25.57
C LEU A 464 -7.90 -9.46 25.84
N LYS A 465 -7.14 -10.22 26.65
CA LYS A 465 -7.52 -11.58 27.02
C LYS A 465 -8.86 -11.61 27.76
N GLU A 466 -9.03 -10.73 28.75
CA GLU A 466 -10.30 -10.57 29.49
C GLU A 466 -11.48 -10.23 28.55
N GLY A 467 -11.24 -9.43 27.51
CA GLY A 467 -12.27 -9.08 26.52
C GLY A 467 -12.64 -10.20 25.55
N CYS A 468 -11.74 -11.15 25.29
CA CYS A 468 -11.98 -12.25 24.34
C CYS A 468 -12.65 -13.46 25.00
N GLY A 469 -12.27 -13.81 26.24
CA GLY A 469 -12.84 -14.94 26.97
C GLY A 469 -11.95 -15.44 28.12
N ASN A 470 -12.35 -16.57 28.71
CA ASN A 470 -11.71 -17.13 29.91
C ASN A 470 -10.71 -18.25 29.57
N THR A 471 -10.84 -18.88 28.40
CA THR A 471 -9.95 -19.95 27.96
C THR A 471 -8.85 -19.39 27.06
N PRO A 472 -7.67 -20.04 27.01
CA PRO A 472 -6.61 -19.63 26.08
C PRO A 472 -7.07 -19.64 24.61
N ALA A 473 -7.92 -20.58 24.21
CA ALA A 473 -8.44 -20.70 22.84
C ALA A 473 -9.32 -19.52 22.41
N ASP A 474 -10.02 -18.88 23.36
CA ASP A 474 -10.97 -17.80 23.08
C ASP A 474 -10.33 -16.60 22.37
N LEU A 475 -9.04 -16.35 22.58
CA LEU A 475 -8.33 -15.24 21.93
C LEU A 475 -8.37 -15.37 20.39
N VAL A 476 -7.98 -16.52 19.84
CA VAL A 476 -7.99 -16.74 18.39
C VAL A 476 -9.43 -16.96 17.89
N ILE A 477 -10.26 -17.71 18.62
CA ILE A 477 -11.64 -17.98 18.23
C ILE A 477 -12.44 -16.67 18.10
N PHE A 478 -12.34 -15.78 19.08
CA PHE A 478 -13.05 -14.51 19.07
C PHE A 478 -12.54 -13.59 17.97
N LEU A 479 -11.22 -13.36 17.88
CA LEU A 479 -10.66 -12.38 16.96
C LEU A 479 -10.77 -12.82 15.49
N CYS A 480 -10.77 -14.12 15.20
CA CYS A 480 -10.99 -14.62 13.84
C CYS A 480 -12.47 -14.91 13.52
N GLY A 481 -13.40 -14.62 14.43
CA GLY A 481 -14.83 -14.82 14.20
C GLY A 481 -15.22 -16.29 14.03
N LEU A 482 -14.54 -17.21 14.71
CA LEU A 482 -14.74 -18.65 14.59
C LEU A 482 -15.78 -19.21 15.57
N LYS A 483 -16.74 -18.40 16.03
CA LYS A 483 -17.83 -18.90 16.90
C LYS A 483 -18.89 -19.58 16.02
N ASP A 484 -19.46 -20.68 16.49
CA ASP A 484 -20.34 -21.50 15.67
C ASP A 484 -21.59 -20.74 15.16
N GLU A 485 -21.85 -20.94 13.87
CA GLU A 485 -22.80 -20.25 13.00
C GLU A 485 -24.27 -20.57 13.34
N GLU A 486 -24.82 -20.02 14.43
CA GLU A 486 -26.25 -20.17 14.75
C GLU A 486 -27.13 -18.94 14.45
N LYS A 487 -26.58 -17.84 13.92
CA LYS A 487 -27.40 -16.63 13.69
C LYS A 487 -27.47 -16.25 12.22
N LYS A 488 -28.37 -16.94 11.49
CA LYS A 488 -28.92 -16.46 10.21
C LYS A 488 -29.53 -15.07 10.41
N LYS A 489 -28.92 -14.03 9.84
CA LYS A 489 -29.44 -12.65 9.83
C LYS A 489 -29.94 -12.27 8.43
N LYS A 490 -30.95 -11.40 8.39
CA LYS A 490 -31.83 -11.10 7.24
C LYS A 490 -31.23 -10.20 6.15
N ASP A 491 -29.94 -9.86 6.19
CA ASP A 491 -29.31 -8.97 5.20
C ASP A 491 -27.88 -9.41 4.84
N VAL A 492 -27.78 -10.49 4.07
CA VAL A 492 -26.58 -11.36 3.98
C VAL A 492 -25.38 -10.66 3.31
N GLN A 493 -25.61 -9.75 2.36
CA GLN A 493 -24.50 -9.17 1.57
C GLN A 493 -23.74 -8.03 2.28
N GLN A 494 -24.43 -7.13 2.98
CA GLN A 494 -23.74 -6.09 3.76
C GLN A 494 -23.17 -6.64 5.07
N LEU A 495 -23.88 -7.58 5.71
CA LEU A 495 -23.38 -8.25 6.91
C LEU A 495 -22.12 -9.07 6.62
N SER A 496 -22.06 -9.81 5.51
CA SER A 496 -20.87 -10.59 5.15
C SER A 496 -19.63 -9.74 4.87
N LYS A 497 -19.77 -8.56 4.25
CA LYS A 497 -18.64 -7.62 4.05
C LYS A 497 -18.12 -7.07 5.37
N ASN A 498 -19.01 -6.70 6.29
CA ASN A 498 -18.64 -6.19 7.61
C ASN A 498 -18.02 -7.29 8.49
N GLU A 499 -18.54 -8.51 8.43
CA GLU A 499 -18.01 -9.68 9.13
C GLU A 499 -16.60 -10.03 8.61
N TYR A 500 -16.41 -10.04 7.28
CA TYR A 500 -15.08 -10.22 6.69
C TYR A 500 -14.10 -9.12 7.14
N ALA A 501 -14.53 -7.86 7.18
CA ALA A 501 -13.68 -6.75 7.65
C ALA A 501 -13.29 -6.92 9.12
N ILE A 502 -14.23 -7.29 10.00
CA ILE A 502 -13.96 -7.54 11.41
C ILE A 502 -13.00 -8.73 11.59
N GLN A 503 -13.22 -9.83 10.88
CA GLN A 503 -12.32 -10.99 10.89
C GLN A 503 -10.92 -10.60 10.41
N SER A 504 -10.82 -9.82 9.33
CA SER A 504 -9.56 -9.31 8.81
C SER A 504 -8.82 -8.45 9.85
N HIS A 505 -9.52 -7.53 10.51
CA HIS A 505 -8.93 -6.70 11.57
C HIS A 505 -8.44 -7.54 12.76
N GLY A 506 -9.17 -8.58 13.17
CA GLY A 506 -8.77 -9.46 14.26
C GLY A 506 -7.59 -10.37 13.90
N ALA A 507 -7.56 -10.89 12.67
CA ALA A 507 -6.40 -11.62 12.16
C ALA A 507 -5.15 -10.72 12.09
N GLN A 508 -5.29 -9.48 11.60
CA GLN A 508 -4.19 -8.50 11.59
C GLN A 508 -3.70 -8.15 13.00
N LEU A 509 -4.61 -8.05 13.98
CA LEU A 509 -4.23 -7.87 15.38
C LEU A 509 -3.42 -9.08 15.87
N LEU A 510 -3.86 -10.32 15.64
CA LEU A 510 -3.12 -11.52 16.03
C LEU A 510 -1.72 -11.58 15.39
N THR A 511 -1.61 -11.30 14.08
CA THR A 511 -0.33 -11.20 13.37
C THR A 511 0.59 -10.14 13.98
N THR A 512 0.02 -8.99 14.38
CA THR A 512 0.76 -7.94 15.10
C THR A 512 1.26 -8.46 16.45
N LEU A 513 0.40 -9.11 17.24
CA LEU A 513 0.77 -9.66 18.54
C LEU A 513 1.86 -10.74 18.43
N LEU A 514 1.86 -11.55 17.37
CA LEU A 514 2.93 -12.52 17.10
C LEU A 514 4.30 -11.86 16.90
N SER A 515 4.34 -10.62 16.41
CA SER A 515 5.59 -9.86 16.24
C SER A 515 6.12 -9.16 17.51
N ILE A 516 5.36 -9.19 18.62
CA ILE A 516 5.67 -8.41 19.83
C ILE A 516 6.04 -9.34 20.99
N PRO A 517 7.25 -9.20 21.58
CA PRO A 517 7.65 -9.99 22.75
C PRO A 517 6.67 -9.87 23.91
N GLY A 518 6.23 -11.01 24.44
CA GLY A 518 5.19 -11.10 25.47
C GLY A 518 3.86 -11.58 24.86
N PRO A 519 3.11 -10.72 24.14
CA PRO A 519 1.89 -11.12 23.44
C PRO A 519 2.04 -12.33 22.50
N THR A 520 3.19 -12.50 21.82
CA THR A 520 3.47 -13.67 20.97
C THR A 520 3.18 -14.99 21.69
N LYS A 521 3.59 -15.11 22.96
CA LYS A 521 3.38 -16.33 23.75
C LYS A 521 1.89 -16.61 23.95
N GLY A 522 1.11 -15.57 24.23
CA GLY A 522 -0.34 -15.69 24.42
C GLY A 522 -1.06 -16.15 23.15
N VAL A 523 -0.63 -15.67 21.97
CA VAL A 523 -1.19 -16.14 20.69
C VAL A 523 -0.79 -17.59 20.41
N GLN A 524 0.48 -17.95 20.63
CA GLN A 524 0.95 -19.33 20.44
C GLN A 524 0.24 -20.32 21.40
N GLU A 525 0.06 -19.95 22.66
CA GLU A 525 -0.74 -20.73 23.63
C GLU A 525 -2.19 -20.89 23.17
N SER A 526 -2.80 -19.83 22.64
CA SER A 526 -4.16 -19.87 22.09
C SER A 526 -4.27 -20.84 20.92
N LEU A 527 -3.33 -20.78 19.96
CA LEU A 527 -3.29 -21.69 18.81
C LEU A 527 -3.11 -23.15 19.22
N LEU A 528 -2.32 -23.43 20.25
CA LEU A 528 -2.16 -24.79 20.78
C LEU A 528 -3.39 -25.32 21.53
N ALA A 529 -4.23 -24.42 22.05
CA ALA A 529 -5.46 -24.77 22.74
C ALA A 529 -6.63 -25.03 21.77
N LEU A 530 -6.47 -24.75 20.47
CA LEU A 530 -7.50 -25.00 19.47
C LEU A 530 -7.62 -26.50 19.17
N GLU A 531 -8.86 -26.93 18.91
CA GLU A 531 -9.11 -28.26 18.35
C GLU A 531 -8.61 -28.35 16.90
N PRO A 532 -8.17 -29.54 16.42
CA PRO A 532 -7.67 -29.71 15.06
C PRO A 532 -8.62 -29.19 13.97
N GLN A 533 -9.93 -29.40 14.12
CA GLN A 533 -10.92 -28.90 13.16
C GLN A 533 -11.00 -27.37 13.12
N THR A 534 -10.77 -26.70 14.26
CA THR A 534 -10.74 -25.24 14.31
C THR A 534 -9.47 -24.67 13.68
N LEU A 535 -8.34 -25.39 13.78
CA LEU A 535 -7.11 -25.04 13.04
C LEU A 535 -7.32 -25.17 11.53
N VAL A 536 -8.01 -26.22 11.07
CA VAL A 536 -8.37 -26.38 9.65
C VAL A 536 -9.28 -25.24 9.22
N ARG A 537 -10.33 -24.92 9.98
CA ARG A 537 -11.23 -23.78 9.70
C ARG A 537 -10.43 -22.47 9.62
N LEU A 538 -9.50 -22.22 10.54
CA LEU A 538 -8.64 -21.04 10.51
C LEU A 538 -7.78 -20.97 9.23
N ALA A 539 -7.30 -22.11 8.74
CA ALA A 539 -6.50 -22.21 7.51
C ALA A 539 -7.33 -22.04 6.22
N THR A 540 -8.64 -22.28 6.26
CA THR A 540 -9.50 -22.29 5.05
C THR A 540 -10.50 -21.15 4.96
N THR A 541 -10.73 -20.39 6.03
CA THR A 541 -11.77 -19.34 6.05
C THR A 541 -11.43 -18.15 5.14
N SER A 542 -10.24 -17.55 5.28
CA SER A 542 -9.83 -16.40 4.47
C SER A 542 -8.31 -16.22 4.45
N MET A 543 -7.82 -15.37 3.53
CA MET A 543 -6.39 -15.03 3.47
C MET A 543 -5.85 -14.42 4.79
N PRO A 544 -6.55 -13.48 5.46
CA PRO A 544 -6.11 -12.98 6.76
C PRO A 544 -5.99 -14.07 7.83
N THR A 545 -6.93 -15.02 7.91
CA THR A 545 -6.91 -16.04 8.98
C THR A 545 -5.79 -17.06 8.79
N VAL A 546 -5.53 -17.51 7.56
CA VAL A 546 -4.37 -18.39 7.27
C VAL A 546 -3.04 -17.65 7.45
N THR A 547 -3.04 -16.32 7.25
CA THR A 547 -1.85 -15.49 7.53
C THR A 547 -1.45 -15.54 9.01
N VAL A 548 -2.40 -15.71 9.94
CA VAL A 548 -2.09 -15.91 11.37
C VAL A 548 -1.28 -17.19 11.56
N LEU A 549 -1.69 -18.30 10.94
CA LEU A 549 -1.01 -19.59 11.05
C LEU A 549 0.38 -19.57 10.40
N THR A 550 0.48 -19.04 9.18
CA THR A 550 1.76 -18.94 8.46
C THR A 550 2.74 -18.02 9.19
N THR A 551 2.27 -16.88 9.71
CA THR A 551 3.08 -16.00 10.56
C THR A 551 3.50 -16.70 11.84
N ALA A 552 2.62 -17.47 12.48
CA ALA A 552 2.95 -18.21 13.69
C ALA A 552 4.03 -19.28 13.43
N LEU A 553 4.00 -19.98 12.30
CA LEU A 553 5.05 -20.94 11.89
C LEU A 553 6.37 -20.25 11.47
N ALA A 554 6.31 -19.02 10.99
CA ALA A 554 7.49 -18.21 10.72
C ALA A 554 8.13 -17.63 12.00
N THR A 555 7.35 -17.53 13.08
CA THR A 555 7.75 -16.89 14.34
C THR A 555 8.36 -17.89 15.31
N SER A 556 9.52 -17.55 15.89
CA SER A 556 10.16 -18.38 16.91
C SER A 556 9.27 -18.55 18.15
N SER A 557 9.34 -19.71 18.79
CA SER A 557 8.57 -20.03 19.98
C SER A 557 9.48 -20.40 21.16
N SER A 558 9.15 -19.89 22.34
CA SER A 558 9.77 -20.35 23.58
C SER A 558 9.29 -21.76 23.98
N ASN A 559 8.22 -22.27 23.37
CA ASN A 559 7.76 -23.65 23.53
C ASN A 559 8.34 -24.50 22.38
N PRO A 560 9.33 -25.37 22.64
CA PRO A 560 9.95 -26.18 21.58
C PRO A 560 8.97 -27.12 20.87
N ALA A 561 7.84 -27.45 21.50
CA ALA A 561 6.82 -28.31 20.90
C ALA A 561 5.85 -27.56 19.98
N PHE A 562 5.82 -26.22 20.00
CA PHE A 562 4.79 -25.43 19.32
C PHE A 562 4.60 -25.81 17.84
N HIS A 563 5.67 -25.70 17.05
CA HIS A 563 5.65 -25.99 15.61
C HIS A 563 5.28 -27.45 15.33
N LYS A 564 5.84 -28.39 16.11
CA LYS A 564 5.54 -29.82 16.00
C LYS A 564 4.06 -30.10 16.27
N SER A 565 3.47 -29.47 17.28
CA SER A 565 2.07 -29.67 17.65
C SER A 565 1.11 -29.15 16.57
N ILE A 566 1.37 -27.95 16.04
CA ILE A 566 0.58 -27.41 14.91
C ILE A 566 0.70 -28.32 13.68
N ALA A 567 1.92 -28.71 13.32
CA ALA A 567 2.15 -29.61 12.19
C ALA A 567 1.48 -30.97 12.38
N SER A 568 1.52 -31.53 13.60
CA SER A 568 0.84 -32.79 13.92
C SER A 568 -0.68 -32.69 13.79
N ALA A 569 -1.28 -31.56 14.15
CA ALA A 569 -2.72 -31.33 14.02
C ALA A 569 -3.15 -31.14 12.55
N ILE A 570 -2.29 -30.56 11.72
CA ILE A 570 -2.53 -30.31 10.30
C ILE A 570 -2.27 -31.56 9.43
N LEU A 571 -1.34 -32.43 9.81
CA LEU A 571 -0.92 -33.59 9.02
C LEU A 571 -2.10 -34.47 8.53
N PRO A 572 -3.14 -34.77 9.33
CA PRO A 572 -4.33 -35.49 8.88
C PRO A 572 -5.06 -34.86 7.68
N HIS A 573 -5.00 -33.53 7.57
CA HIS A 573 -5.74 -32.71 6.61
C HIS A 573 -4.89 -32.20 5.43
N THR A 574 -3.68 -32.76 5.26
CA THR A 574 -2.69 -32.29 4.27
C THR A 574 -3.28 -32.14 2.86
N HIS A 575 -3.99 -33.17 2.38
CA HIS A 575 -4.52 -33.17 1.02
C HIS A 575 -5.64 -32.13 0.83
N GLU A 576 -6.63 -32.12 1.73
CA GLU A 576 -7.74 -31.15 1.73
C GLU A 576 -7.23 -29.71 1.73
N LEU A 577 -6.24 -29.40 2.58
CA LEU A 577 -5.64 -28.08 2.67
C LEU A 577 -4.84 -27.74 1.42
N ALA A 578 -4.09 -28.68 0.85
CA ALA A 578 -3.24 -28.43 -0.32
C ALA A 578 -4.02 -28.00 -1.57
N ILE A 579 -5.28 -28.42 -1.71
CA ILE A 579 -6.17 -28.00 -2.82
C ILE A 579 -7.11 -26.85 -2.46
N SER A 580 -7.10 -26.39 -1.20
CA SER A 580 -7.94 -25.28 -0.73
C SER A 580 -7.42 -23.93 -1.21
N GLN A 581 -8.33 -23.01 -1.56
CA GLN A 581 -8.01 -21.63 -1.98
C GLN A 581 -7.10 -20.91 -1.00
N PHE A 582 -7.25 -21.12 0.31
CA PHE A 582 -6.38 -20.50 1.33
C PHE A 582 -5.49 -21.52 2.03
N GLY A 583 -5.97 -22.75 2.26
CA GLY A 583 -5.25 -23.78 3.01
C GLY A 583 -3.90 -24.18 2.40
N HIS A 584 -3.71 -24.03 1.10
CA HIS A 584 -2.45 -24.40 0.46
C HIS A 584 -1.27 -23.56 0.99
N ASN A 585 -1.53 -22.33 1.46
CA ASN A 585 -0.53 -21.45 2.06
C ASN A 585 0.06 -22.04 3.35
N ILE A 586 -0.73 -22.71 4.19
CA ILE A 586 -0.21 -23.33 5.41
C ILE A 586 0.67 -24.55 5.09
N ILE A 587 0.31 -25.32 4.06
CA ILE A 587 1.12 -26.46 3.60
C ILE A 587 2.46 -25.97 3.01
N ASN A 588 2.44 -24.87 2.27
CA ASN A 588 3.67 -24.21 1.79
C ASN A 588 4.52 -23.68 2.94
N ALA A 589 3.93 -23.07 3.96
CA ALA A 589 4.70 -22.58 5.11
C ALA A 589 5.36 -23.71 5.92
N ILE A 590 4.75 -24.91 5.99
CA ILE A 590 5.32 -26.05 6.73
C ILE A 590 6.67 -26.51 6.15
N VAL A 591 6.83 -26.52 4.82
CA VAL A 591 8.10 -26.95 4.20
C VAL A 591 9.26 -25.98 4.52
N GLU A 592 8.94 -24.69 4.70
CA GLU A 592 9.89 -23.63 5.03
C GLU A 592 10.35 -23.62 6.50
N VAL A 593 9.71 -24.39 7.39
CA VAL A 593 10.14 -24.51 8.78
C VAL A 593 11.31 -25.50 8.86
N PRO A 594 12.50 -25.14 9.38
CA PRO A 594 13.65 -26.04 9.45
C PRO A 594 13.36 -27.34 10.20
N SER A 595 14.01 -28.46 9.86
CA SER A 595 13.88 -29.70 10.64
C SER A 595 14.73 -29.76 11.89
N LYS A 596 15.66 -28.83 12.07
CA LYS A 596 16.49 -28.68 13.27
C LYS A 596 16.43 -27.24 13.76
N GLY A 597 16.34 -27.06 15.08
CA GLY A 597 16.26 -25.74 15.70
C GLY A 597 15.59 -25.81 17.07
N LYS A 598 16.07 -25.00 18.01
CA LYS A 598 15.55 -24.99 19.39
C LYS A 598 14.20 -24.27 19.51
N GLU A 599 14.04 -23.17 18.77
CA GLU A 599 12.88 -22.27 18.90
C GLU A 599 11.92 -22.34 17.69
N ARG A 600 12.38 -22.91 16.57
CA ARG A 600 11.61 -23.09 15.34
C ARG A 600 12.06 -24.36 14.64
N SER A 601 11.27 -25.44 14.74
CA SER A 601 11.56 -26.67 14.01
C SER A 601 10.36 -27.61 13.83
N ILE A 602 10.31 -28.30 12.67
CA ILE A 602 9.39 -29.41 12.41
C ILE A 602 10.22 -30.66 12.06
N PRO A 603 10.15 -31.75 12.86
CA PRO A 603 10.97 -32.93 12.66
C PRO A 603 10.91 -33.49 11.23
N PHE A 604 12.07 -33.89 10.71
CA PHE A 604 12.22 -34.36 9.32
C PHE A 604 11.24 -35.49 8.95
N HIS A 605 11.03 -36.47 9.84
CA HIS A 605 10.09 -37.56 9.61
C HIS A 605 8.64 -37.08 9.43
N MET A 606 8.27 -35.95 10.03
CA MET A 606 6.95 -35.36 9.87
C MET A 606 6.82 -34.71 8.49
N LYS A 607 7.87 -34.04 8.01
CA LYS A 607 7.92 -33.54 6.62
C LYS A 607 7.86 -34.68 5.60
N GLU A 608 8.54 -35.81 5.87
CA GLU A 608 8.39 -37.03 5.05
C GLU A 608 6.95 -37.53 5.03
N ALA A 609 6.25 -37.50 6.17
CA ALA A 609 4.84 -37.89 6.25
C ALA A 609 3.91 -36.93 5.50
N PHE A 610 4.15 -35.61 5.55
CA PHE A 610 3.44 -34.63 4.72
C PHE A 610 3.63 -34.92 3.23
N MET A 611 4.88 -35.09 2.80
CA MET A 611 5.20 -35.37 1.40
C MET A 611 4.62 -36.71 0.92
N ALA A 612 4.61 -37.74 1.76
CA ALA A 612 3.96 -39.01 1.44
C ALA A 612 2.45 -38.83 1.17
N ARG A 613 1.73 -38.11 2.04
CA ARG A 613 0.31 -37.79 1.84
C ARG A 613 0.05 -36.95 0.59
N LEU A 614 0.94 -36.01 0.26
CA LEU A 614 0.85 -35.25 -0.99
C LEU A 614 1.04 -36.18 -2.20
N GLY A 615 1.98 -37.13 -2.11
CA GLY A 615 2.23 -38.14 -3.14
C GLY A 615 1.05 -39.06 -3.40
N ASP A 616 0.33 -39.47 -2.36
CA ASP A 616 -0.86 -40.34 -2.46
C ASP A 616 -1.99 -39.67 -3.27
N HIS A 617 -2.00 -38.33 -3.34
CA HIS A 617 -3.02 -37.54 -4.03
C HIS A 617 -2.46 -36.66 -5.18
N GLU A 618 -1.34 -37.06 -5.80
CA GLU A 618 -0.66 -36.28 -6.86
C GLU A 618 -1.61 -35.85 -8.00
N ALA A 619 -2.46 -36.76 -8.48
CA ALA A 619 -3.35 -36.50 -9.60
C ALA A 619 -4.31 -35.34 -9.30
N GLU A 620 -4.84 -35.29 -8.09
CA GLU A 620 -5.76 -34.25 -7.63
C GLU A 620 -5.04 -32.91 -7.42
N LEU A 621 -3.81 -32.94 -6.87
CA LEU A 621 -2.98 -31.74 -6.73
C LEU A 621 -2.69 -31.08 -8.07
N ARG A 622 -2.36 -31.87 -9.11
CA ARG A 622 -2.05 -31.34 -10.44
C ARG A 622 -3.25 -30.68 -11.13
N ASN A 623 -4.46 -31.08 -10.78
CA ASN A 623 -5.70 -30.55 -11.39
C ASN A 623 -6.05 -29.14 -10.91
N SER A 624 -5.48 -28.66 -9.80
CA SER A 624 -5.74 -27.31 -9.27
C SER A 624 -4.48 -26.44 -9.28
N TRP A 625 -4.64 -25.12 -9.40
CA TRP A 625 -3.51 -24.20 -9.30
C TRP A 625 -2.85 -24.26 -7.90
N MET A 626 -3.67 -24.33 -6.86
CA MET A 626 -3.24 -24.44 -5.46
C MET A 626 -2.40 -25.70 -5.22
N GLY A 627 -2.90 -26.86 -5.69
CA GLY A 627 -2.18 -28.12 -5.58
C GLY A 627 -0.88 -28.15 -6.39
N ARG A 628 -0.84 -27.53 -7.57
CA ARG A 628 0.40 -27.35 -8.35
C ARG A 628 1.42 -26.49 -7.61
N SER A 629 0.98 -25.42 -6.96
CA SER A 629 1.84 -24.57 -6.10
C SER A 629 2.48 -25.38 -4.97
N VAL A 630 1.66 -26.17 -4.25
CA VAL A 630 2.16 -27.07 -3.19
C VAL A 630 3.13 -28.11 -3.74
N TRP A 631 2.76 -28.80 -4.82
CA TRP A 631 3.61 -29.80 -5.45
C TRP A 631 4.97 -29.23 -5.88
N HIS A 632 4.97 -28.01 -6.41
CA HIS A 632 6.19 -27.31 -6.80
C HIS A 632 7.06 -26.94 -5.59
N ASN A 633 6.47 -26.35 -4.55
CA ASN A 633 7.20 -25.88 -3.36
C ASN A 633 7.78 -27.04 -2.55
N TRP A 634 7.06 -28.15 -2.48
CA TRP A 634 7.53 -29.39 -1.84
C TRP A 634 8.47 -30.22 -2.74
N LYS A 635 8.79 -29.73 -3.95
CA LYS A 635 9.62 -30.44 -4.93
C LYS A 635 9.12 -31.87 -5.20
N GLY A 636 7.82 -32.03 -5.39
CA GLY A 636 7.16 -33.33 -5.53
C GLY A 636 7.69 -34.17 -6.70
N ASP A 637 8.06 -33.56 -7.82
CA ASP A 637 8.68 -34.27 -8.96
C ASP A 637 10.04 -34.87 -8.60
N MET A 638 10.85 -34.12 -7.83
CA MET A 638 12.13 -34.60 -7.30
C MET A 638 11.90 -35.71 -6.27
N TRP A 639 10.93 -35.56 -5.37
CA TRP A 639 10.59 -36.63 -4.41
C TRP A 639 10.16 -37.92 -5.11
N LYS A 640 9.40 -37.84 -6.19
CA LYS A 640 8.91 -39.00 -6.95
C LYS A 640 10.02 -39.71 -7.71
N THR A 641 10.88 -38.96 -8.40
CA THR A 641 11.91 -39.50 -9.30
C THR A 641 13.25 -39.76 -8.61
N ARG A 642 13.62 -38.92 -7.63
CA ARG A 642 14.93 -38.87 -6.98
C ARG A 642 14.78 -38.61 -5.48
N ARG A 643 14.28 -39.62 -4.77
CA ARG A 643 14.05 -39.54 -3.30
C ARG A 643 15.30 -39.13 -2.51
N GLY A 644 16.49 -39.57 -2.93
CA GLY A 644 17.77 -39.20 -2.31
C GLY A 644 18.03 -37.69 -2.39
N ASP A 645 17.95 -37.12 -3.60
CA ASP A 645 18.11 -35.68 -3.86
C ASP A 645 17.09 -34.85 -3.08
N TRP A 646 15.85 -35.31 -2.98
CA TRP A 646 14.83 -34.63 -2.18
C TRP A 646 15.18 -34.60 -0.69
N LYS A 647 15.69 -35.71 -0.13
CA LYS A 647 16.13 -35.76 1.27
C LYS A 647 17.35 -34.85 1.51
N LEU A 648 18.25 -34.73 0.54
CA LEU A 648 19.40 -33.81 0.61
C LEU A 648 18.93 -32.36 0.55
N TRP A 649 18.12 -32.00 -0.45
CA TRP A 649 17.52 -30.68 -0.58
C TRP A 649 16.80 -30.25 0.71
N MET A 650 16.01 -31.15 1.30
CA MET A 650 15.29 -30.80 2.52
C MET A 650 16.21 -30.56 3.71
N ARG A 651 17.36 -31.24 3.77
CA ARG A 651 18.42 -30.97 4.77
C ARG A 651 19.21 -29.70 4.47
N GLU A 652 19.37 -29.30 3.21
CA GLU A 652 20.04 -28.07 2.80
C GLU A 652 19.17 -26.82 3.00
N VAL A 653 17.86 -26.92 2.74
CA VAL A 653 16.88 -25.90 3.12
C VAL A 653 16.94 -25.64 4.62
N ASP A 654 17.16 -26.67 5.43
CA ASP A 654 17.34 -26.51 6.88
C ASP A 654 18.67 -25.81 7.25
N ALA A 655 19.66 -25.76 6.36
CA ALA A 655 20.98 -25.17 6.61
C ALA A 655 21.10 -23.69 6.16
N ASN A 656 20.32 -23.28 5.14
CA ASN A 656 20.42 -21.95 4.51
C ASN A 656 19.44 -20.88 5.07
N VAL A 657 18.73 -21.14 6.19
CA VAL A 657 17.91 -20.12 6.85
C VAL A 657 18.81 -19.24 7.74
N PRO A 658 19.06 -17.95 7.41
CA PRO A 658 19.93 -17.10 8.21
C PRO A 658 19.28 -16.82 9.57
N SER A 659 20.00 -17.05 10.66
CA SER A 659 19.57 -16.61 11.99
C SER A 659 19.60 -15.08 12.04
N SER A 660 18.44 -14.43 12.02
CA SER A 660 18.33 -12.98 12.10
C SER A 660 18.40 -12.48 13.54
N LEU A 661 19.61 -12.41 14.14
CA LEU A 661 19.91 -11.51 15.27
C LEU A 661 21.42 -11.16 15.29
N PRO A 662 21.80 -9.89 15.58
CA PRO A 662 23.20 -9.46 15.55
C PRO A 662 23.96 -9.96 16.78
N GLN A 663 24.97 -10.82 16.57
CA GLN A 663 25.89 -11.19 17.62
C GLN A 663 26.90 -10.07 17.89
N ARG A 664 26.90 -9.63 19.15
CA ARG A 664 27.83 -8.67 19.74
C ARG A 664 29.12 -9.40 20.13
N GLY A 665 30.26 -8.90 19.64
CA GLY A 665 31.57 -8.99 20.30
C GLY A 665 32.32 -10.32 20.20
N SER A 666 33.29 -10.38 19.29
CA SER A 666 34.36 -11.37 19.29
C SER A 666 35.22 -11.22 20.56
N LYS A 667 35.26 -12.27 21.38
CA LYS A 667 36.34 -12.49 22.35
C LYS A 667 37.37 -13.41 21.70
N VAL A 668 38.61 -12.93 21.70
CA VAL A 668 39.83 -13.63 21.32
C VAL A 668 40.02 -14.85 22.23
N ALA A 669 40.34 -16.01 21.64
CA ALA A 669 40.80 -17.18 22.37
C ALA A 669 42.09 -17.70 21.71
N GLU A 670 43.10 -17.84 22.56
CA GLU A 670 44.50 -18.17 22.30
C GLU A 670 44.70 -19.57 21.70
N ARG A 671 45.76 -19.72 20.90
CA ARG A 671 46.28 -21.01 20.44
C ARG A 671 47.44 -21.43 21.35
N GLU A 672 47.30 -22.58 22.01
CA GLU A 672 48.37 -23.27 22.74
C GLU A 672 49.40 -23.90 21.78
N LYS A 673 50.69 -23.85 22.17
CA LYS A 673 51.84 -24.55 21.55
C LYS A 673 52.25 -25.75 22.42
N PRO A 674 52.84 -26.82 21.86
CA PRO A 674 53.31 -27.98 22.64
C PRO A 674 54.75 -27.77 23.20
N PRO A 675 55.19 -28.58 24.18
CA PRO A 675 56.32 -28.26 25.07
C PRO A 675 57.63 -28.95 24.66
N VAL A 676 58.78 -28.33 25.00
CA VAL A 676 60.09 -29.00 25.06
C VAL A 676 60.86 -28.52 26.30
N LYS A 677 61.55 -29.46 26.96
CA LYS A 677 62.31 -29.36 28.23
C LYS A 677 63.84 -29.56 27.94
N PRO A 678 64.79 -29.29 28.86
CA PRO A 678 65.66 -28.11 28.68
C PRO A 678 67.20 -28.29 28.95
N VAL A 679 67.98 -27.24 28.61
CA VAL A 679 69.33 -26.76 29.13
C VAL A 679 70.61 -27.58 28.75
N PRO A 680 71.88 -27.04 28.72
CA PRO A 680 72.45 -25.66 28.72
C PRO A 680 73.48 -25.30 27.59
N GLU A 681 73.63 -23.98 27.35
CA GLU A 681 74.84 -23.09 27.33
C GLU A 681 76.21 -23.48 26.70
N ILE A 682 76.83 -22.49 25.97
CA ILE A 682 78.29 -22.13 25.81
C ILE A 682 78.83 -21.99 24.33
N VAL A 683 79.12 -20.72 23.96
CA VAL A 683 80.31 -20.10 23.27
C VAL A 683 80.57 -20.26 21.74
N GLU A 684 80.84 -19.09 21.10
CA GLU A 684 81.67 -18.68 19.91
C GLU A 684 81.87 -19.67 18.71
N ASP A 685 82.07 -19.34 17.43
CA ASP A 685 82.74 -18.21 16.76
C ASP A 685 82.49 -18.20 15.21
N HIS A 686 82.74 -17.05 14.55
CA HIS A 686 83.15 -16.72 13.16
C HIS A 686 82.77 -17.45 11.83
N HIS A 687 82.54 -16.58 10.80
CA HIS A 687 82.83 -16.67 9.33
C HIS A 687 82.04 -17.67 8.44
N ASP A 688 81.70 -17.46 7.16
CA ASP A 688 81.92 -16.43 6.14
C ASP A 688 80.97 -16.70 4.94
N HIS A 689 80.92 -15.76 3.99
CA HIS A 689 80.57 -15.87 2.55
C HIS A 689 79.11 -15.76 2.05
N GLU A 690 78.81 -14.54 1.57
CA GLU A 690 78.12 -14.17 0.30
C GLU A 690 78.93 -14.63 -0.95
N PRO A 691 78.50 -14.40 -2.24
CA PRO A 691 77.20 -13.99 -2.82
C PRO A 691 76.89 -14.70 -4.19
N ALA A 692 75.84 -14.22 -4.90
CA ALA A 692 75.64 -14.09 -6.38
C ALA A 692 74.20 -14.53 -6.77
N ALA A 693 73.27 -13.69 -7.24
CA ALA A 693 73.23 -12.73 -8.35
C ALA A 693 73.38 -13.39 -9.73
N GLU A 694 72.31 -13.37 -10.55
CA GLU A 694 72.36 -12.94 -11.96
C GLU A 694 70.97 -12.88 -12.64
N GLU A 695 70.92 -11.99 -13.63
CA GLU A 695 69.79 -11.35 -14.28
C GLU A 695 69.45 -11.95 -15.67
N HIS A 696 68.25 -11.56 -16.14
CA HIS A 696 67.83 -11.32 -17.54
C HIS A 696 67.90 -12.42 -18.62
N ILE A 697 66.81 -12.58 -19.37
CA ILE A 697 66.73 -12.38 -20.84
C ILE A 697 65.24 -12.26 -21.24
N ALA A 698 64.96 -11.28 -22.09
CA ALA A 698 63.69 -11.03 -22.75
C ALA A 698 63.56 -11.84 -24.03
N GLU A 699 62.34 -12.26 -24.40
CA GLU A 699 61.98 -12.44 -25.81
C GLU A 699 60.47 -12.32 -26.03
N ASP A 700 60.17 -11.68 -27.15
CA ASP A 700 58.93 -11.09 -27.62
C ASP A 700 58.06 -12.13 -28.35
N LYS A 701 56.73 -12.08 -28.17
CA LYS A 701 55.74 -12.62 -29.12
C LYS A 701 54.33 -12.12 -28.80
N MET A 702 53.87 -11.20 -29.64
CA MET A 702 52.48 -10.83 -29.93
C MET A 702 51.47 -11.98 -29.79
N LYS A 703 50.42 -11.72 -29.00
CA LYS A 703 49.01 -11.98 -29.34
C LYS A 703 48.11 -11.07 -28.51
N MET A 704 47.30 -10.27 -29.19
CA MET A 704 46.20 -9.50 -28.64
C MET A 704 45.12 -10.46 -28.09
N ASP A 705 44.60 -10.18 -26.90
CA ASP A 705 43.20 -10.45 -26.57
C ASP A 705 42.70 -9.42 -25.54
N VAL A 706 41.42 -9.09 -25.71
CA VAL A 706 40.69 -7.94 -25.17
C VAL A 706 40.22 -8.25 -23.75
N ASP A 707 40.74 -7.55 -22.75
CA ASP A 707 40.10 -7.37 -21.42
C ASP A 707 40.86 -6.26 -20.65
N ASP A 708 40.63 -4.99 -21.02
CA ASP A 708 41.19 -3.86 -20.25
C ASP A 708 40.35 -2.57 -20.43
N VAL A 709 39.05 -2.65 -20.13
CA VAL A 709 38.16 -1.48 -20.01
C VAL A 709 37.30 -1.51 -18.73
N VAL A 710 37.38 -2.56 -17.91
CA VAL A 710 36.51 -2.71 -16.73
C VAL A 710 37.21 -2.38 -15.40
N GLU A 711 38.55 -2.37 -15.33
CA GLU A 711 39.26 -2.04 -14.07
C GLU A 711 39.51 -0.53 -13.84
N ALA A 712 39.39 0.33 -14.85
CA ALA A 712 39.57 1.77 -14.70
C ALA A 712 38.35 2.50 -14.10
N ALA A 713 37.14 1.91 -14.17
CA ALA A 713 35.91 2.51 -13.66
C ALA A 713 35.65 2.23 -12.17
N VAL A 714 36.23 1.16 -11.62
CA VAL A 714 35.98 0.76 -10.22
C VAL A 714 36.90 1.51 -9.23
N ASN A 715 38.10 1.92 -9.68
CA ASN A 715 39.04 2.65 -8.82
C ASN A 715 38.71 4.16 -8.68
N SER A 716 37.98 4.76 -9.62
CA SER A 716 37.58 6.17 -9.54
C SER A 716 36.40 6.40 -8.57
N GLU A 717 35.45 5.46 -8.51
CA GLU A 717 34.32 5.53 -7.56
C GLU A 717 34.76 5.30 -6.09
N GLU A 718 35.79 4.48 -5.86
CA GLU A 718 36.32 4.25 -4.52
C GLU A 718 37.06 5.46 -3.94
N GLU A 719 37.79 6.23 -4.75
CA GLU A 719 38.46 7.45 -4.29
C GLU A 719 37.46 8.60 -4.01
N GLU A 720 36.40 8.72 -4.80
CA GLU A 720 35.40 9.77 -4.63
C GLU A 720 34.53 9.53 -3.38
N SER A 721 34.21 8.28 -3.08
CA SER A 721 33.50 7.88 -1.86
C SER A 721 34.32 8.17 -0.58
N LYS A 722 35.65 7.97 -0.62
CA LYS A 722 36.57 8.25 0.50
C LYS A 722 36.74 9.76 0.74
N LYS A 723 36.77 10.59 -0.32
CA LYS A 723 36.76 12.07 -0.21
C LYS A 723 35.46 12.61 0.40
N ASN A 724 34.31 12.10 -0.03
CA ASN A 724 33.00 12.52 0.49
C ASN A 724 32.81 12.14 1.97
N LYS A 725 33.31 10.98 2.39
CA LYS A 725 33.25 10.55 3.80
C LYS A 725 34.12 11.42 4.71
N LYS A 726 35.32 11.84 4.26
CA LYS A 726 36.18 12.78 4.99
C LYS A 726 35.56 14.19 5.11
N ALA A 727 34.89 14.67 4.07
CA ALA A 727 34.20 15.98 4.09
C ALA A 727 33.00 16.00 5.05
N LYS A 728 32.17 14.95 5.03
CA LYS A 728 31.00 14.81 5.92
C LYS A 728 31.40 14.73 7.40
N THR A 729 32.54 14.11 7.70
CA THR A 729 33.08 13.99 9.06
C THR A 729 33.67 15.31 9.58
N LYS A 730 34.31 16.12 8.71
CA LYS A 730 34.77 17.48 9.08
C LYS A 730 33.59 18.43 9.33
N LYS A 731 32.51 18.35 8.54
CA LYS A 731 31.31 19.19 8.71
C LYS A 731 30.59 18.90 10.04
N SER A 732 30.47 17.62 10.43
CA SER A 732 29.82 17.26 11.70
C SER A 732 30.65 17.64 12.94
N LYS A 733 31.99 17.62 12.85
CA LYS A 733 32.88 18.14 13.91
C LYS A 733 32.75 19.65 14.08
N LYS A 734 32.61 20.41 12.99
CA LYS A 734 32.42 21.87 13.03
C LYS A 734 31.07 22.25 13.66
N GLU A 735 29.98 21.58 13.28
CA GLU A 735 28.66 21.80 13.90
C GLU A 735 28.60 21.44 15.38
N LYS A 736 29.31 20.39 15.82
CA LYS A 736 29.42 20.05 17.24
C LYS A 736 30.20 21.09 18.04
N LYS A 737 31.24 21.70 17.45
CA LYS A 737 32.01 22.78 18.09
C LYS A 737 31.16 24.04 18.25
N ASP A 738 30.42 24.43 17.22
CA ASP A 738 29.55 25.61 17.24
C ASP A 738 28.36 25.44 18.20
N LYS A 739 27.80 24.23 18.33
CA LYS A 739 26.78 23.93 19.35
C LYS A 739 27.32 23.99 20.78
N LYS A 740 28.57 23.59 21.01
CA LYS A 740 29.21 23.66 22.32
C LYS A 740 29.47 25.10 22.75
N GLU A 741 29.97 25.95 21.85
CA GLU A 741 30.18 27.38 22.11
C GLU A 741 28.86 28.13 22.34
N LYS A 742 27.79 27.81 21.60
CA LYS A 742 26.46 28.40 21.85
C LYS A 742 25.88 27.99 23.20
N LYS A 743 26.15 26.77 23.67
CA LYS A 743 25.71 26.29 24.99
C LYS A 743 26.46 27.01 26.12
N GLU A 744 27.78 27.14 26.01
CA GLU A 744 28.58 27.88 27.00
C GLU A 744 28.22 29.38 27.07
N LYS A 745 27.91 30.03 25.94
CA LYS A 745 27.41 31.42 25.94
C LYS A 745 26.03 31.55 26.60
N LYS A 746 25.15 30.55 26.44
CA LYS A 746 23.83 30.53 27.06
C LYS A 746 23.91 30.32 28.58
N ASP A 747 24.82 29.44 29.03
CA ASP A 747 25.03 29.18 30.44
C ASP A 747 25.67 30.39 31.15
N LYS A 748 26.62 31.09 30.51
CA LYS A 748 27.15 32.38 31.01
C LYS A 748 26.08 33.47 31.10
N LYS A 749 25.15 33.55 30.14
CA LYS A 749 24.05 34.54 30.16
C LYS A 749 23.02 34.24 31.24
N ASN A 750 22.76 32.97 31.54
CA ASN A 750 21.87 32.56 32.62
C ASN A 750 22.51 32.79 34.00
N LYS A 751 23.83 32.56 34.16
CA LYS A 751 24.54 32.87 35.40
C LYS A 751 24.49 34.37 35.72
N LYS A 752 24.75 35.22 34.72
CA LYS A 752 24.70 36.70 34.87
C LYS A 752 23.29 37.24 35.17
N LYS A 753 22.22 36.53 34.74
CA LYS A 753 20.84 36.88 35.12
C LYS A 753 20.49 36.45 36.56
N LYS A 754 21.06 35.33 37.02
CA LYS A 754 20.84 34.84 38.38
C LYS A 754 21.58 35.70 39.41
N ASP A 755 22.80 36.14 39.10
CA ASP A 755 23.56 37.03 39.98
C ASP A 755 22.86 38.40 40.13
N LYS A 756 22.31 38.97 39.03
CA LYS A 756 21.50 40.19 39.09
C LYS A 756 20.19 40.08 39.88
N SER A 757 19.57 38.89 39.93
CA SER A 757 18.37 38.68 40.73
C SER A 757 18.65 38.47 42.22
N VAL A 758 19.91 38.18 42.57
CA VAL A 758 20.35 38.04 43.96
C VAL A 758 20.77 39.41 44.50
N GLU A 759 21.46 40.25 43.72
CA GLU A 759 21.72 41.65 44.09
C GLU A 759 20.42 42.44 44.32
N ALA A 760 19.44 42.31 43.42
CA ALA A 760 18.16 43.02 43.57
C ALA A 760 17.32 42.57 44.79
N LYS A 761 17.59 41.38 45.35
CA LYS A 761 16.93 40.89 46.57
C LYS A 761 17.66 41.29 47.85
N ILE A 762 18.94 41.63 47.77
CA ILE A 762 19.72 42.12 48.91
C ILE A 762 19.45 43.62 49.12
N ASP A 763 19.21 44.37 48.05
CA ASP A 763 18.86 45.79 48.16
C ASP A 763 17.44 46.02 48.74
N GLU A 764 16.49 45.08 48.55
CA GLU A 764 15.13 45.14 49.15
C GLU A 764 15.09 44.78 50.64
N GLU A 765 16.10 44.12 51.21
CA GLU A 765 16.17 43.76 52.64
C GLU A 765 16.93 44.79 53.50
N THR A 766 17.35 45.93 52.92
CA THR A 766 18.04 47.03 53.62
C THR A 766 17.23 48.33 53.75
N GLU A 767 15.96 48.35 53.33
CA GLU A 767 15.05 49.50 53.47
C GLU A 767 13.76 49.19 54.26
N GLU A 768 13.78 48.22 55.19
CA GLU A 768 12.77 48.06 56.26
C GLU A 768 13.35 48.23 57.67
#